data_AF-A0A918FLS7-F1
#
_entry.id   AF-A0A918FLS7-F1
#
_cell.length_a   1.000
_cell.length_b   1.000
_cell.length_c   1.000
_cell.angle_alpha   90.00
_cell.angle_beta   90.00
_cell.angle_gamma   90.00
#
_symmetry.space_group_name_H-M   'P 1'
#
loop_
_entity.id
_entity.type
_entity.pdbx_description
1 polymer ?
#
loop_
_entity_poly.entity_id
_entity_poly.type
_entity_poly.pdbx_seq_one_letter_code
_entity_poly.pdbx_strand_id
1 'polypeptide(L)'
;MIPGDPVKDFAPGFAVFDDSVPALRVFVLGQLRKEGIRPAPHKAKCDAVIPIRVSLVPRPDNDYDTRAVSVAAPPGHDGSVLDRHMGYLYSSALHVTSESIRRLAEETGTPVGCHGWIELYDLETDSRFHDDEDGEHEADADWEPSRHELVSWAEQKAFGYAIGSVRVLLPERQTVRALVDAYLTGRQQAADQHTEKKPARTGVELVLRRALAERLAIRLRTGLSHRAAGGTWGRETERDRERQRRDAEARPLLHAWETYRSSAHGFRNLRAVTRSVYHHTRILVLDESGVEVGQYHQPNGPLTLVDERVRAEALDALRAHGVDMDAPEHLAALSGFPDAVVVVSGGTWSIRLSKPGMSRNRLPEAGWFDPDTGTLTVYAAPLAEPLTVLLRRHGVRPLLVTWGAPREEVERHNLRAAVAPTDISPVSRSSRVTTAAQQLIPEPHRRWLDAKPDDGEAPAAKAGSLLPPLIDDAAENPYYRRALEPLFGAAVDLAQRGPCRLCGRSAQSARPGLFYCHGCCALARNGVLRDTGEDGAWTEAIVYALRRLAEIEFSGPPSLAQLDRLCVPFEDPGLVDEAMLCRFLVPRPGSVLLSARPARPARTWTEWLGYAGLLANGVRTSMGTATTATDGHLCRSLFERHVDDFLHHWGVAHEPEPAYPRHPELNTTGLRADWRLADGTFVEALGLMTKEAYAAKVTRKRELARHHGLRLVTVTAEDLDRLPEVFADWLPKGSAG
;
A
#
# COMPACT_ATOMS: atom_id res chain seq x y z
N MET A 1 4.13 9.20 -40.01
CA MET A 1 2.84 9.21 -39.30
C MET A 1 2.69 7.85 -38.62
N ILE A 2 2.40 7.83 -37.33
CA ILE A 2 2.18 6.58 -36.59
C ILE A 2 0.74 6.13 -36.88
N PRO A 3 0.53 4.95 -37.50
CA PRO A 3 -0.81 4.43 -37.74
C PRO A 3 -1.45 4.10 -36.39
N GLY A 4 -2.71 4.50 -36.19
CA GLY A 4 -3.49 4.16 -35.01
C GLY A 4 -4.77 3.43 -35.40
N ASP A 5 -5.08 2.32 -34.73
CA ASP A 5 -6.31 1.56 -34.84
C ASP A 5 -7.23 1.83 -33.63
N PRO A 6 -8.36 2.54 -33.81
CA PRO A 6 -9.27 2.89 -32.72
C PRO A 6 -9.89 1.67 -32.01
N VAL A 7 -9.82 0.46 -32.59
CA VAL A 7 -10.36 -0.78 -32.00
C VAL A 7 -9.33 -1.45 -31.09
N LYS A 8 -8.03 -1.33 -31.43
CA LYS A 8 -6.95 -2.10 -30.80
C LYS A 8 -6.05 -1.25 -29.91
N ASP A 9 -5.84 0.02 -30.25
CA ASP A 9 -4.80 0.84 -29.66
C ASP A 9 -5.25 1.62 -28.41
N PHE A 10 -4.27 2.02 -27.61
CA PHE A 10 -4.48 2.81 -26.41
C PHE A 10 -4.67 4.28 -26.77
N ALA A 11 -5.65 4.94 -26.15
CA ALA A 11 -6.04 6.32 -26.45
C ALA A 11 -5.75 7.27 -25.25
N PRO A 12 -4.49 7.58 -24.91
CA PRO A 12 -4.20 8.44 -23.78
C PRO A 12 -4.65 9.89 -24.03
N GLY A 13 -5.02 10.58 -22.95
CA GLY A 13 -5.01 12.05 -22.95
C GLY A 13 -3.58 12.60 -22.84
N PHE A 14 -3.47 13.92 -22.73
CA PHE A 14 -2.20 14.59 -22.47
C PHE A 14 -2.41 15.71 -21.44
N ALA A 15 -1.34 16.04 -20.71
CA ALA A 15 -1.34 17.09 -19.70
C ALA A 15 -1.42 18.46 -20.37
N VAL A 16 -2.50 19.19 -20.10
CA VAL A 16 -2.72 20.57 -20.56
C VAL A 16 -2.31 21.51 -19.45
N PHE A 17 -1.47 22.49 -19.79
CA PHE A 17 -1.03 23.55 -18.89
C PHE A 17 -1.68 24.87 -19.28
N ASP A 18 -1.78 25.81 -18.34
CA ASP A 18 -2.54 27.06 -18.53
C ASP A 18 -2.02 27.90 -19.72
N ASP A 19 -0.71 27.82 -20.01
CA ASP A 19 -0.08 28.46 -21.17
C ASP A 19 -0.41 27.79 -22.52
N SER A 20 -0.91 26.55 -22.48
CA SER A 20 -1.26 25.72 -23.64
C SER A 20 -2.76 25.76 -23.95
N VAL A 21 -3.58 26.26 -23.00
CA VAL A 21 -5.04 26.39 -23.14
C VAL A 21 -5.44 27.21 -24.37
N PRO A 22 -4.83 28.37 -24.70
CA PRO A 22 -5.21 29.14 -25.88
C PRO A 22 -5.04 28.35 -27.18
N ALA A 23 -3.90 27.67 -27.36
CA ALA A 23 -3.62 26.89 -28.56
C ALA A 23 -4.54 25.67 -28.67
N LEU A 24 -4.80 24.98 -27.54
CA LEU A 24 -5.73 23.86 -27.49
C LEU A 24 -7.16 24.29 -27.80
N ARG A 25 -7.63 25.41 -27.24
CA ARG A 25 -8.97 25.96 -27.51
C ARG A 25 -9.14 26.32 -28.98
N VAL A 26 -8.18 27.04 -29.57
CA VAL A 26 -8.19 27.40 -31.00
C VAL A 26 -8.26 26.14 -31.87
N PHE A 27 -7.47 25.11 -31.53
CA PHE A 27 -7.47 23.84 -32.23
C PHE A 27 -8.84 23.14 -32.11
N VAL A 28 -9.39 23.00 -30.90
CA VAL A 28 -10.69 22.34 -30.65
C VAL A 28 -11.81 23.05 -31.40
N LEU A 29 -11.95 24.37 -31.23
CA LEU A 29 -12.99 25.16 -31.92
C LEU A 29 -12.88 25.05 -33.45
N GLY A 30 -11.66 25.01 -33.99
CA GLY A 30 -11.42 24.81 -35.42
C GLY A 30 -11.89 23.45 -35.96
N GLN A 31 -12.01 22.43 -35.09
CA GLN A 31 -12.48 21.08 -35.45
C GLN A 31 -13.98 20.87 -35.20
N LEU A 32 -14.68 21.76 -34.48
CA LEU A 32 -16.10 21.61 -34.15
C LEU A 32 -17.01 21.84 -35.38
N ARG A 33 -17.11 20.83 -36.24
CA ARG A 33 -18.00 20.81 -37.41
C ARG A 33 -18.88 19.57 -37.35
N LYS A 34 -20.21 19.75 -37.47
CA LYS A 34 -21.19 18.64 -37.38
C LYS A 34 -20.91 17.50 -38.37
N GLU A 35 -20.39 17.83 -39.55
CA GLU A 35 -20.00 16.86 -40.59
C GLU A 35 -18.84 15.93 -40.20
N GLY A 36 -18.05 16.30 -39.16
CA GLY A 36 -16.90 15.55 -38.66
C GLY A 36 -17.23 14.53 -37.58
N ILE A 37 -18.47 14.49 -37.09
CA ILE A 37 -18.89 13.63 -35.98
C ILE A 37 -18.98 12.17 -36.44
N ARG A 38 -18.40 11.26 -35.66
CA ARG A 38 -18.43 9.81 -35.86
C ARG A 38 -18.92 9.10 -34.59
N PRO A 39 -19.52 7.91 -34.70
CA PRO A 39 -19.84 7.08 -33.54
C PRO A 39 -18.59 6.79 -32.70
N ALA A 40 -18.74 6.82 -31.37
CA ALA A 40 -17.63 6.52 -30.48
C ALA A 40 -17.18 5.04 -30.63
N PRO A 41 -15.87 4.75 -30.56
CA PRO A 41 -15.38 3.37 -30.49
C PRO A 41 -15.92 2.66 -29.24
N HIS A 42 -16.18 1.35 -29.30
CA HIS A 42 -16.77 0.54 -28.20
C HIS A 42 -16.02 0.66 -26.84
N LYS A 43 -14.75 1.06 -26.84
CA LYS A 43 -13.94 1.22 -25.62
C LYS A 43 -13.95 2.66 -25.05
N ALA A 44 -14.45 3.63 -25.80
CA ALA A 44 -14.52 5.02 -25.37
C ALA A 44 -15.75 5.22 -24.46
N LYS A 45 -15.59 5.97 -23.38
CA LYS A 45 -16.66 6.26 -22.42
C LYS A 45 -17.48 7.50 -22.83
N CYS A 46 -17.68 7.73 -24.12
CA CYS A 46 -18.37 8.90 -24.67
C CYS A 46 -19.33 8.46 -25.78
N ASP A 47 -20.24 9.35 -26.19
CA ASP A 47 -21.32 9.03 -27.13
C ASP A 47 -20.89 9.16 -28.59
N ALA A 48 -20.06 10.16 -28.88
CA ALA A 48 -19.52 10.40 -30.22
C ALA A 48 -18.09 10.96 -30.17
N VAL A 49 -17.42 10.97 -31.32
CA VAL A 49 -16.06 11.50 -31.44
C VAL A 49 -15.85 12.31 -32.71
N ILE A 50 -14.91 13.26 -32.69
CA ILE A 50 -14.40 13.93 -33.90
C ILE A 50 -12.96 13.46 -34.16
N PRO A 51 -12.68 12.72 -35.25
CA PRO A 51 -11.33 12.28 -35.57
C PRO A 51 -10.41 13.47 -35.91
N ILE A 52 -9.20 13.47 -35.35
CA ILE A 52 -8.21 14.53 -35.54
C ILE A 52 -6.82 13.97 -35.88
N ARG A 53 -5.93 14.89 -36.26
CA ARG A 53 -4.49 14.64 -36.38
C ARG A 53 -3.74 15.65 -35.54
N VAL A 54 -2.71 15.18 -34.85
CA VAL A 54 -1.81 16.01 -34.03
C VAL A 54 -0.35 15.72 -34.40
N SER A 55 0.53 16.62 -33.99
CA SER A 55 1.98 16.46 -34.10
C SER A 55 2.58 16.12 -32.74
N LEU A 56 3.44 15.11 -32.72
CA LEU A 56 4.25 14.72 -31.58
C LEU A 56 5.65 15.27 -31.79
N VAL A 57 6.07 16.16 -30.90
CA VAL A 57 7.37 16.83 -30.97
C VAL A 57 8.18 16.45 -29.74
N PRO A 58 9.30 15.71 -29.89
CA PRO A 58 10.22 15.48 -28.78
C PRO A 58 10.74 16.82 -28.26
N ARG A 59 10.72 16.99 -26.95
CA ARG A 59 11.21 18.15 -26.24
C ARG A 59 12.28 17.69 -25.25
N PRO A 60 13.47 17.25 -25.71
CA PRO A 60 14.56 16.93 -24.80
C PRO A 60 15.08 18.17 -24.06
N ASP A 61 14.72 19.35 -24.55
CA ASP A 61 14.89 20.66 -23.92
C ASP A 61 13.83 20.96 -22.84
N ASN A 62 12.91 20.04 -22.57
CA ASN A 62 11.97 20.17 -21.47
C ASN A 62 12.71 19.92 -20.15
N ASP A 63 12.74 20.96 -19.30
CA ASP A 63 13.47 20.96 -18.03
C ASP A 63 12.87 20.01 -16.96
N TYR A 64 11.70 19.40 -17.22
CA TYR A 64 10.99 18.49 -16.31
C TYR A 64 11.16 16.99 -16.70
N ASP A 65 11.08 16.64 -17.99
CA ASP A 65 11.40 15.29 -18.48
C ASP A 65 12.09 15.39 -19.85
N THR A 66 13.35 14.96 -19.95
CA THR A 66 14.10 14.94 -21.22
C THR A 66 13.51 13.98 -22.27
N ARG A 67 12.54 13.16 -21.88
CA ARG A 67 11.77 12.29 -22.77
C ARG A 67 10.44 12.92 -23.16
N ALA A 68 10.15 14.14 -22.72
CA ALA A 68 8.88 14.81 -22.96
C ALA A 68 8.57 14.85 -24.46
N VAL A 69 7.31 14.58 -24.76
CA VAL A 69 6.78 14.70 -26.11
C VAL A 69 5.61 15.69 -26.04
N SER A 70 5.82 16.84 -26.66
CA SER A 70 4.80 17.87 -26.84
C SER A 70 3.77 17.38 -27.86
N VAL A 71 2.49 17.47 -27.50
CA VAL A 71 1.37 17.37 -28.41
C VAL A 71 1.09 18.77 -28.95
N ALA A 72 1.16 18.93 -30.26
CA ALA A 72 0.97 20.20 -30.94
C ALA A 72 -0.01 20.07 -32.11
N ALA A 73 -0.64 21.17 -32.51
CA ALA A 73 -1.42 21.21 -33.74
C ALA A 73 -0.54 20.85 -34.97
N PRO A 74 -1.11 20.33 -36.08
CA PRO A 74 -0.36 20.00 -37.30
C PRO A 74 0.34 21.22 -37.95
N PRO A 75 1.43 21.03 -38.72
CA PRO A 75 2.17 22.11 -39.40
C PRO A 75 1.35 23.00 -40.35
N GLY A 76 0.16 22.55 -40.76
CA GLY A 76 -0.78 23.36 -41.54
C GLY A 76 -1.60 24.36 -40.74
N HIS A 77 -1.35 24.50 -39.43
CA HIS A 77 -1.82 25.63 -38.62
C HIS A 77 -0.69 26.65 -38.54
N ASP A 78 -1.00 27.94 -38.62
CA ASP A 78 0.00 29.02 -38.58
C ASP A 78 0.73 29.07 -37.21
N GLY A 79 1.99 29.52 -37.22
CA GLY A 79 2.80 29.73 -36.01
C GLY A 79 3.92 28.70 -35.79
N SER A 80 4.79 29.02 -34.83
CA SER A 80 5.90 28.16 -34.42
C SER A 80 5.41 26.88 -33.72
N VAL A 81 6.30 25.94 -33.47
CA VAL A 81 5.98 24.74 -32.67
C VAL A 81 5.50 25.11 -31.26
N LEU A 82 6.02 26.20 -30.69
CA LEU A 82 5.60 26.69 -29.37
C LEU A 82 4.20 27.32 -29.43
N ASP A 83 3.88 28.06 -30.49
CA ASP A 83 2.56 28.67 -30.67
C ASP A 83 1.47 27.61 -30.87
N ARG A 84 1.85 26.43 -31.37
CA ARG A 84 0.96 25.30 -31.65
C ARG A 84 0.96 24.26 -30.54
N HIS A 85 1.69 24.48 -29.44
CA HIS A 85 1.81 23.55 -28.32
C HIS A 85 0.50 23.48 -27.53
N MET A 86 -0.06 22.28 -27.38
CA MET A 86 -1.33 22.05 -26.67
C MET A 86 -1.14 21.35 -25.32
N GLY A 87 0.02 20.73 -25.09
CA GLY A 87 0.36 20.05 -23.84
C GLY A 87 1.38 18.93 -24.05
N TYR A 88 1.58 18.10 -23.02
CA TYR A 88 2.58 17.03 -23.04
C TYR A 88 1.94 15.66 -22.80
N LEU A 89 2.41 14.63 -23.52
CA LEU A 89 1.99 13.25 -23.22
C LEU A 89 2.27 12.92 -21.75
N TYR A 90 1.33 12.24 -21.09
CA TYR A 90 1.54 11.79 -19.71
C TYR A 90 2.72 10.84 -19.60
N SER A 91 3.40 10.83 -18.45
CA SER A 91 4.57 9.99 -18.19
C SER A 91 4.30 8.51 -18.48
N SER A 92 3.08 8.02 -18.21
CA SER A 92 2.65 6.65 -18.54
C SER A 92 2.77 6.30 -20.02
N ALA A 93 2.55 7.27 -20.93
CA ALA A 93 2.78 7.11 -22.36
C ALA A 93 4.27 7.32 -22.72
N LEU A 94 4.97 8.24 -22.04
CA LEU A 94 6.37 8.57 -22.29
C LEU A 94 7.34 7.42 -21.96
N HIS A 95 7.13 6.69 -20.87
CA HIS A 95 7.99 5.57 -20.46
C HIS A 95 8.09 4.45 -21.51
N VAL A 96 7.18 4.45 -22.48
CA VAL A 96 6.93 3.34 -23.39
C VAL A 96 7.28 3.71 -24.83
N THR A 97 6.93 4.92 -25.30
CA THR A 97 7.02 5.30 -26.73
C THR A 97 7.94 6.48 -27.03
N SER A 98 8.38 7.25 -26.02
CA SER A 98 9.17 8.48 -26.20
C SER A 98 10.47 8.27 -26.98
N GLU A 99 11.22 7.20 -26.67
CA GLU A 99 12.48 6.89 -27.35
C GLU A 99 12.27 6.63 -28.85
N SER A 100 11.20 5.90 -29.22
CA SER A 100 10.89 5.59 -30.61
C SER A 100 10.43 6.84 -31.37
N ILE A 101 9.61 7.69 -30.74
CA ILE A 101 9.18 8.97 -31.31
C ILE A 101 10.37 9.92 -31.50
N ARG A 102 11.27 9.98 -30.50
CA ARG A 102 12.48 10.79 -30.54
C ARG A 102 13.43 10.35 -31.65
N ARG A 103 13.76 9.05 -31.71
CA ARG A 103 14.58 8.48 -32.79
C ARG A 103 13.99 8.79 -34.16
N LEU A 104 12.68 8.62 -34.34
CA LEU A 104 12.02 8.90 -35.61
C LEU A 104 12.09 10.39 -35.99
N ALA A 105 11.86 11.30 -35.04
CA ALA A 105 11.91 12.74 -35.28
C ALA A 105 13.35 13.23 -35.55
N GLU A 106 14.35 12.72 -34.82
CA GLU A 106 15.77 13.04 -35.01
C GLU A 106 16.25 12.60 -36.40
N GLU A 107 15.89 11.39 -36.84
CA GLU A 107 16.29 10.83 -38.14
C GLU A 107 15.57 11.44 -39.35
N THR A 108 14.36 11.99 -39.14
CA THR A 108 13.56 12.63 -40.20
C THR A 108 13.65 14.15 -40.21
N GLY A 109 14.10 14.77 -39.12
CA GLY A 109 14.13 16.22 -38.94
C GLY A 109 12.75 16.89 -38.87
N THR A 110 11.67 16.12 -38.66
CA THR A 110 10.29 16.63 -38.67
C THR A 110 9.44 16.09 -37.52
N PRO A 111 8.40 16.81 -37.06
CA PRO A 111 7.44 16.32 -36.07
C PRO A 111 6.75 15.02 -36.52
N VAL A 112 6.49 14.12 -35.56
CA VAL A 112 5.84 12.84 -35.84
C VAL A 112 4.32 12.99 -35.80
N GLY A 113 3.66 12.83 -36.94
CA GLY A 113 2.19 12.87 -36.99
C GLY A 113 1.54 11.68 -36.28
N CYS A 114 0.46 11.93 -35.54
CA CYS A 114 -0.32 10.95 -34.77
C CYS A 114 -1.82 11.18 -34.96
N HIS A 115 -2.60 10.09 -35.00
CA HIS A 115 -4.06 10.16 -35.02
C HIS A 115 -4.63 10.39 -33.62
N GLY A 116 -5.86 10.89 -33.52
CA GLY A 116 -6.53 11.09 -32.25
C GLY A 116 -8.01 11.39 -32.44
N TRP A 117 -8.71 11.73 -31.37
CA TRP A 117 -10.08 12.24 -31.43
C TRP A 117 -10.41 13.20 -30.29
N ILE A 118 -11.47 13.98 -30.49
CA ILE A 118 -12.13 14.79 -29.45
C ILE A 118 -13.36 14.00 -28.97
N GLU A 119 -13.51 13.81 -27.66
CA GLU A 119 -14.67 13.16 -27.05
C GLU A 119 -15.89 14.08 -27.07
N LEU A 120 -17.07 13.53 -27.36
CA LEU A 120 -18.36 14.23 -27.32
C LEU A 120 -19.35 13.45 -26.44
N TYR A 121 -20.04 14.16 -25.55
CA TYR A 121 -21.05 13.61 -24.65
C TYR A 121 -22.41 14.21 -24.98
N ASP A 122 -23.44 13.38 -24.99
CA ASP A 122 -24.82 13.83 -25.18
C ASP A 122 -25.25 14.66 -23.96
N LEU A 123 -25.77 15.85 -24.23
CA LEU A 123 -26.17 16.81 -23.20
C LEU A 123 -27.28 16.26 -22.29
N GLU A 124 -28.10 15.31 -22.77
CA GLU A 124 -29.20 14.73 -21.98
C GLU A 124 -28.73 13.61 -21.03
N THR A 125 -27.62 12.93 -21.32
CA THR A 125 -27.18 11.73 -20.58
C THR A 125 -26.01 11.97 -19.62
N ASP A 126 -25.35 13.11 -19.71
CA ASP A 126 -24.19 13.42 -18.90
C ASP A 126 -24.60 13.91 -17.49
N SER A 127 -24.25 13.13 -16.48
CA SER A 127 -24.63 13.37 -15.08
C SER A 127 -24.02 14.64 -14.47
N ARG A 128 -23.06 15.29 -15.14
CA ARG A 128 -22.54 16.60 -14.74
C ARG A 128 -23.59 17.72 -14.87
N PHE A 129 -24.73 17.44 -15.49
CA PHE A 129 -25.72 18.43 -15.90
C PHE A 129 -27.10 18.29 -15.23
N HIS A 130 -27.27 17.38 -14.25
CA HIS A 130 -28.54 17.13 -13.54
C HIS A 130 -28.58 17.64 -12.08
N ASP A 131 -27.50 18.27 -11.59
CA ASP A 131 -27.40 18.68 -10.16
C ASP A 131 -27.71 20.18 -9.89
N ASP A 132 -28.03 20.99 -10.91
CA ASP A 132 -28.21 22.45 -10.77
C ASP A 132 -29.57 22.97 -11.33
N GLU A 133 -30.71 22.38 -10.93
CA GLU A 133 -32.03 22.84 -11.41
C GLU A 133 -32.56 24.15 -10.76
N ASP A 134 -31.88 24.75 -9.79
CA ASP A 134 -32.43 25.91 -9.04
C ASP A 134 -31.65 27.25 -9.20
N GLY A 135 -30.69 27.34 -10.13
CA GLY A 135 -29.92 28.58 -10.35
C GLY A 135 -30.17 29.19 -11.72
N GLU A 136 -30.94 30.29 -11.79
CA GLU A 136 -30.97 31.15 -12.98
C GLU A 136 -29.54 31.57 -13.37
N HIS A 137 -29.03 31.01 -14.48
CA HIS A 137 -27.70 31.32 -15.03
C HIS A 137 -27.65 32.77 -15.54
N GLU A 138 -27.48 33.72 -14.63
CA GLU A 138 -26.98 35.04 -14.97
C GLU A 138 -25.53 34.94 -15.43
N ALA A 139 -25.38 34.96 -16.76
CA ALA A 139 -24.26 35.49 -17.52
C ALA A 139 -22.92 34.72 -17.53
N ASP A 140 -22.64 34.11 -18.68
CA ASP A 140 -21.32 33.82 -19.28
C ASP A 140 -20.36 35.07 -19.35
N ALA A 141 -20.66 36.18 -18.65
CA ALA A 141 -19.96 37.45 -18.78
C ALA A 141 -18.54 37.45 -18.22
N ASP A 142 -18.28 36.62 -17.20
CA ASP A 142 -16.97 36.50 -16.54
C ASP A 142 -16.31 35.12 -16.78
N TRP A 143 -16.79 34.35 -17.76
CA TRP A 143 -16.23 33.03 -18.07
C TRP A 143 -14.92 33.14 -18.85
N GLU A 144 -13.85 32.52 -18.31
CA GLU A 144 -12.55 32.42 -18.97
C GLU A 144 -12.18 30.95 -19.26
N PRO A 145 -11.62 30.65 -20.46
CA PRO A 145 -11.20 29.29 -20.79
C PRO A 145 -10.13 28.76 -19.82
N SER A 146 -10.32 27.52 -19.37
CA SER A 146 -9.36 26.83 -18.51
C SER A 146 -9.02 25.45 -19.04
N ARG A 147 -8.02 24.81 -18.44
CA ARG A 147 -7.66 23.42 -18.77
C ARG A 147 -8.74 22.40 -18.42
N HIS A 148 -9.70 22.76 -17.57
CA HIS A 148 -10.83 21.90 -17.17
C HIS A 148 -12.10 22.22 -17.96
N GLU A 149 -12.21 23.44 -18.47
CA GLU A 149 -13.35 23.93 -19.22
C GLU A 149 -12.88 24.77 -20.41
N LEU A 150 -12.68 24.10 -21.55
CA LEU A 150 -12.08 24.69 -22.74
C LEU A 150 -13.07 25.48 -23.59
N VAL A 151 -14.37 25.21 -23.44
CA VAL A 151 -15.47 25.67 -24.31
C VAL A 151 -16.61 26.12 -23.41
N SER A 152 -17.17 27.32 -23.64
CA SER A 152 -18.20 27.88 -22.76
C SER A 152 -19.50 27.10 -22.86
N TRP A 153 -20.40 27.31 -21.91
CA TRP A 153 -21.71 26.66 -21.95
C TRP A 153 -22.51 27.04 -23.20
N ALA A 154 -22.54 28.33 -23.55
CA ALA A 154 -23.20 28.79 -24.76
C ALA A 154 -22.63 28.14 -26.03
N GLU A 155 -21.30 27.96 -26.10
CA GLU A 155 -20.62 27.32 -27.22
C GLU A 155 -20.96 25.82 -27.32
N GLN A 156 -20.98 25.09 -26.21
CA GLN A 156 -21.34 23.66 -26.16
C GLN A 156 -22.81 23.43 -26.54
N LYS A 157 -23.72 24.26 -26.01
CA LYS A 157 -25.16 24.22 -26.34
C LYS A 157 -25.43 24.55 -27.81
N ALA A 158 -24.70 25.53 -28.37
CA ALA A 158 -24.81 25.86 -29.79
C ALA A 158 -24.32 24.72 -30.70
N PHE A 159 -23.28 23.98 -30.26
CA PHE A 159 -22.78 22.81 -30.98
C PHE A 159 -23.69 21.59 -30.86
N GLY A 160 -24.33 21.40 -29.70
CA GLY A 160 -25.26 20.32 -29.40
C GLY A 160 -24.64 19.10 -28.72
N TYR A 161 -23.40 19.21 -28.22
CA TYR A 161 -22.70 18.18 -27.45
C TYR A 161 -21.85 18.84 -26.37
N ALA A 162 -21.69 18.17 -25.22
CA ALA A 162 -20.65 18.53 -24.26
C ALA A 162 -19.28 18.09 -24.78
N ILE A 163 -18.31 19.00 -24.79
CA ILE A 163 -16.98 18.76 -25.36
C ILE A 163 -16.07 18.18 -24.29
N GLY A 164 -15.55 16.98 -24.55
CA GLY A 164 -14.67 16.24 -23.67
C GLY A 164 -13.18 16.45 -23.93
N SER A 165 -12.38 15.48 -23.49
CA SER A 165 -10.93 15.51 -23.63
C SER A 165 -10.48 15.22 -25.06
N VAL A 166 -9.31 15.75 -25.43
CA VAL A 166 -8.59 15.33 -26.64
C VAL A 166 -7.75 14.10 -26.33
N ARG A 167 -7.92 13.02 -27.11
CA ARG A 167 -7.16 11.78 -27.01
C ARG A 167 -6.26 11.60 -28.21
N VAL A 168 -5.08 11.03 -28.00
CA VAL A 168 -4.16 10.61 -29.08
C VAL A 168 -4.16 9.09 -29.17
N LEU A 169 -4.01 8.52 -30.36
CA LEU A 169 -3.98 7.08 -30.60
C LEU A 169 -2.56 6.59 -30.71
N LEU A 170 -2.14 5.77 -29.74
CA LEU A 170 -0.80 5.19 -29.71
C LEU A 170 -0.89 3.66 -29.71
N PRO A 171 -0.28 2.98 -30.70
CA PRO A 171 -0.13 1.53 -30.66
C PRO A 171 0.66 1.04 -29.45
N GLU A 172 0.56 -0.25 -29.16
CA GLU A 172 1.36 -0.87 -28.11
C GLU A 172 2.87 -0.70 -28.34
N ARG A 173 3.64 -0.70 -27.24
CA ARG A 173 5.09 -0.45 -27.21
C ARG A 173 5.86 -1.16 -28.32
N GLN A 174 5.64 -2.47 -28.41
CA GLN A 174 6.39 -3.34 -29.29
C GLN A 174 6.05 -3.03 -30.76
N THR A 175 4.80 -2.66 -31.03
CA THR A 175 4.32 -2.24 -32.34
C THR A 175 4.94 -0.91 -32.77
N VAL A 176 4.94 0.11 -31.90
CA VAL A 176 5.58 1.41 -32.22
C VAL A 176 7.07 1.23 -32.48
N ARG A 177 7.75 0.46 -31.63
CA ARG A 177 9.18 0.16 -31.80
C ARG A 177 9.45 -0.58 -33.11
N ALA A 178 8.70 -1.63 -33.41
CA ALA A 178 8.85 -2.40 -34.64
C ALA A 178 8.58 -1.56 -35.89
N LEU A 179 7.56 -0.70 -35.88
CA LEU A 179 7.25 0.21 -36.98
C LEU A 179 8.38 1.22 -37.22
N VAL A 180 8.91 1.81 -36.15
CA VAL A 180 10.04 2.75 -36.24
C VAL A 180 11.31 2.04 -36.71
N ASP A 181 11.64 0.89 -36.12
CA ASP A 181 12.84 0.13 -36.50
C ASP A 181 12.74 -0.36 -37.96
N ALA A 182 11.57 -0.82 -38.42
CA ALA A 182 11.35 -1.19 -39.83
C ALA A 182 11.49 0.01 -40.78
N TYR A 183 10.91 1.15 -40.43
CA TYR A 183 11.00 2.38 -41.22
C TYR A 183 12.45 2.89 -41.33
N LEU A 184 13.16 2.93 -40.20
CA LEU A 184 14.56 3.37 -40.16
C LEU A 184 15.49 2.38 -40.85
N THR A 185 15.27 1.07 -40.72
CA THR A 185 16.05 0.03 -41.43
C THR A 185 15.86 0.14 -42.94
N GLY A 186 14.62 0.33 -43.42
CA GLY A 186 14.35 0.54 -44.85
C GLY A 186 14.96 1.85 -45.38
N ARG A 187 15.03 2.88 -44.53
CA ARG A 187 15.69 4.16 -44.86
C ARG A 187 17.22 4.05 -44.82
N GLN A 188 17.80 3.27 -43.91
CA GLN A 188 19.24 2.98 -43.88
C GLN A 188 19.66 2.14 -45.09
N GLN A 189 18.87 1.16 -45.50
CA GLN A 189 19.08 0.43 -46.76
C GLN A 189 19.02 1.33 -48.00
N ALA A 190 18.27 2.44 -47.94
CA ALA A 190 18.24 3.48 -48.97
C ALA A 190 19.37 4.53 -48.83
N ALA A 191 19.85 4.78 -47.61
CA ALA A 191 20.93 5.73 -47.30
C ALA A 191 22.34 5.13 -47.49
N ASP A 192 22.49 3.80 -47.46
CA ASP A 192 23.72 3.08 -47.84
C ASP A 192 24.10 3.28 -49.32
N GLN A 193 23.30 4.02 -50.09
CA GLN A 193 23.67 4.49 -51.43
C GLN A 193 24.34 5.87 -51.46
N HIS A 194 24.34 6.69 -50.41
CA HIS A 194 25.00 8.00 -50.41
C HIS A 194 25.58 8.35 -49.04
N THR A 195 26.92 8.36 -48.94
CA THR A 195 27.68 8.75 -47.74
C THR A 195 28.44 10.06 -47.95
N GLU A 196 28.43 10.95 -46.94
CA GLU A 196 29.48 11.91 -46.47
C GLU A 196 28.78 13.09 -45.73
N LYS A 197 29.21 13.75 -44.63
CA LYS A 197 30.35 13.70 -43.69
C LYS A 197 30.06 14.69 -42.51
N LYS A 198 30.17 14.23 -41.25
CA LYS A 198 30.84 14.81 -40.03
C LYS A 198 30.55 16.26 -39.46
N PRO A 199 30.97 16.65 -38.21
CA PRO A 199 30.05 17.00 -37.09
C PRO A 199 30.44 18.23 -36.18
N ALA A 200 29.71 18.39 -35.04
CA ALA A 200 30.04 19.03 -33.72
C ALA A 200 29.99 20.60 -33.61
N ARG A 201 29.72 21.30 -32.48
CA ARG A 201 29.60 21.03 -31.02
C ARG A 201 29.00 22.26 -30.25
N THR A 202 28.29 22.01 -29.13
CA THR A 202 28.20 22.73 -27.81
C THR A 202 28.05 24.25 -27.63
N GLY A 203 27.12 24.66 -26.74
CA GLY A 203 27.22 25.86 -25.90
C GLY A 203 25.88 26.50 -25.48
N VAL A 204 25.15 25.96 -24.50
CA VAL A 204 23.79 26.46 -24.13
C VAL A 204 23.60 26.80 -22.64
N GLU A 205 24.48 26.35 -21.75
CA GLU A 205 24.18 26.39 -20.30
C GLU A 205 24.32 27.78 -19.64
N LEU A 206 25.11 28.70 -20.21
CA LEU A 206 25.27 30.06 -19.67
C LEU A 206 24.14 31.02 -20.10
N VAL A 207 23.44 30.71 -21.20
CA VAL A 207 22.42 31.58 -21.81
C VAL A 207 21.07 31.40 -21.11
N LEU A 208 20.75 30.18 -20.67
CA LEU A 208 19.49 29.87 -19.98
C LEU A 208 19.38 30.49 -18.58
N ARG A 209 20.48 30.54 -17.82
CA ARG A 209 20.48 31.18 -16.47
C ARG A 209 20.18 32.67 -16.52
N ARG A 210 20.60 33.36 -17.59
CA ARG A 210 20.36 34.80 -17.77
C ARG A 210 18.91 35.07 -18.19
N ALA A 211 18.36 34.23 -19.07
CA ALA A 211 16.99 34.35 -19.56
C ALA A 211 15.92 34.09 -18.47
N LEU A 212 16.18 33.16 -17.54
CA LEU A 212 15.27 32.87 -16.42
C LEU A 212 15.24 34.00 -15.37
N ALA A 213 16.40 34.58 -15.05
CA ALA A 213 16.48 35.73 -14.13
C ALA A 213 15.78 36.98 -14.71
N GLU A 214 15.91 37.22 -16.02
CA GLU A 214 15.24 38.33 -16.71
C GLU A 214 13.72 38.15 -16.77
N ARG A 215 13.22 36.95 -17.06
CA ARG A 215 11.76 36.66 -17.03
C ARG A 215 11.15 36.82 -15.64
N LEU A 216 11.86 36.42 -14.58
CA LEU A 216 11.41 36.63 -13.19
C LEU A 216 11.38 38.13 -12.84
N ALA A 217 12.40 38.89 -13.24
CA ALA A 217 12.47 40.33 -13.02
C ALA A 217 11.41 41.11 -13.82
N ILE A 218 11.00 40.61 -14.99
CA ILE A 218 9.91 41.17 -15.78
C ILE A 218 8.56 40.88 -15.10
N ARG A 219 8.27 39.63 -14.72
CA ARG A 219 7.01 39.30 -14.00
C ARG A 219 6.86 40.04 -12.68
N LEU A 220 7.96 40.23 -11.93
CA LEU A 220 7.96 41.04 -10.72
C LEU A 220 7.67 42.51 -11.02
N ARG A 221 8.26 43.08 -12.08
CA ARG A 221 7.99 44.47 -12.50
C ARG A 221 6.56 44.64 -13.01
N THR A 222 6.05 43.75 -13.85
CA THR A 222 4.68 43.84 -14.39
C THR A 222 3.64 43.65 -13.28
N GLY A 223 3.88 42.73 -12.35
CA GLY A 223 3.02 42.53 -11.17
C GLY A 223 3.05 43.69 -10.18
N LEU A 224 4.21 44.35 -10.02
CA LEU A 224 4.35 45.56 -9.20
C LEU A 224 3.70 46.78 -9.88
N SER A 225 3.85 46.93 -11.20
CA SER A 225 3.26 48.03 -11.98
C SER A 225 1.73 47.95 -12.07
N HIS A 226 1.15 46.75 -12.23
CA HIS A 226 -0.31 46.58 -12.20
C HIS A 226 -0.93 46.89 -10.82
N ARG A 227 -0.20 46.58 -9.72
CA ARG A 227 -0.66 46.88 -8.36
C ARG A 227 -0.45 48.34 -7.94
N ALA A 228 0.56 49.01 -8.49
CA ALA A 228 0.78 50.44 -8.27
C ALA A 228 -0.27 51.32 -8.98
N ALA A 229 -0.80 50.87 -10.12
CA ALA A 229 -1.79 51.61 -10.90
C ALA A 229 -3.23 51.54 -10.33
N GLY A 230 -3.54 50.54 -9.49
CA GLY A 230 -4.90 50.27 -9.00
C GLY A 230 -5.28 50.91 -7.65
N GLY A 231 -4.45 51.78 -7.06
CA GLY A 231 -4.77 52.51 -5.82
C GLY A 231 -5.04 51.67 -4.56
N THR A 232 -4.81 50.36 -4.61
CA THR A 232 -5.12 49.36 -3.57
C THR A 232 -3.87 48.91 -2.80
N TRP A 233 -2.81 49.71 -2.83
CA TRP A 233 -1.59 49.41 -2.09
C TRP A 233 -1.87 49.49 -0.58
N GLY A 234 -1.67 48.37 0.13
CA GLY A 234 -1.89 48.26 1.57
C GLY A 234 -3.29 47.84 2.02
N ARG A 235 -4.24 47.57 1.11
CA ARG A 235 -5.51 46.93 1.50
C ARG A 235 -5.33 45.42 1.55
N GLU A 236 -5.57 44.87 2.73
CA GLU A 236 -5.53 43.44 2.98
C GLU A 236 -6.56 42.71 2.09
N THR A 237 -6.09 41.82 1.23
CA THR A 237 -6.97 40.99 0.39
C THR A 237 -7.45 39.76 1.17
N GLU A 238 -8.53 39.13 0.72
CA GLU A 238 -8.99 37.86 1.29
C GLU A 238 -7.89 36.78 1.26
N ARG A 239 -7.09 36.77 0.18
CA ARG A 239 -5.92 35.91 0.04
C ARG A 239 -4.81 36.22 1.06
N ASP A 240 -4.68 37.47 1.48
CA ASP A 240 -3.74 37.88 2.53
C ASP A 240 -4.25 37.48 3.92
N ARG A 241 -5.56 37.62 4.19
CA ARG A 241 -6.19 37.12 5.44
C ARG A 241 -6.04 35.63 5.58
N GLU A 242 -6.34 34.88 4.52
CA GLU A 242 -6.23 33.42 4.53
C GLU A 242 -4.79 32.94 4.66
N ARG A 243 -3.83 33.72 4.14
CA ARG A 243 -2.41 33.48 4.38
C ARG A 243 -2.05 33.72 5.85
N GLN A 244 -2.47 34.85 6.42
CA GLN A 244 -2.20 35.16 7.82
C GLN A 244 -2.82 34.13 8.77
N ARG A 245 -4.02 33.63 8.46
CA ARG A 245 -4.67 32.54 9.19
C ARG A 245 -3.81 31.29 9.21
N ARG A 246 -3.38 30.81 8.04
CA ARG A 246 -2.49 29.63 7.93
C ARG A 246 -1.15 29.83 8.63
N ASP A 247 -0.56 31.01 8.54
CA ASP A 247 0.68 31.33 9.24
C ASP A 247 0.47 31.36 10.76
N ALA A 248 -0.68 31.83 11.24
CA ALA A 248 -1.04 31.81 12.66
C ALA A 248 -1.27 30.37 13.16
N GLU A 249 -1.95 29.53 12.38
CA GLU A 249 -2.19 28.11 12.67
C GLU A 249 -0.89 27.28 12.66
N ALA A 250 0.09 27.67 11.85
CA ALA A 250 1.39 27.00 11.78
C ALA A 250 2.29 27.27 13.00
N ARG A 251 2.12 28.39 13.72
CA ARG A 251 3.00 28.77 14.85
C ARG A 251 2.92 27.81 16.04
N PRO A 252 1.74 27.40 16.54
CA PRO A 252 1.63 26.39 17.60
C PRO A 252 2.31 25.06 17.26
N LEU A 253 2.32 24.66 15.98
CA LEU A 253 2.96 23.42 15.53
C LEU A 253 4.47 23.44 15.76
N LEU A 254 5.13 24.59 15.54
CA LEU A 254 6.58 24.71 15.74
C LEU A 254 6.99 24.39 17.19
N HIS A 255 6.22 24.91 18.15
CA HIS A 255 6.46 24.65 19.57
C HIS A 255 6.13 23.20 19.95
N ALA A 256 5.04 22.64 19.41
CA ALA A 256 4.70 21.23 19.61
C ALA A 256 5.83 20.31 19.08
N TRP A 257 6.47 20.67 17.97
CA TRP A 257 7.57 19.89 17.39
C TRP A 257 8.83 19.93 18.26
N GLU A 258 9.13 21.03 18.93
CA GLU A 258 10.25 21.09 19.89
C GLU A 258 10.07 20.08 21.03
N THR A 259 8.88 20.06 21.64
CA THR A 259 8.52 19.09 22.68
C THR A 259 8.56 17.66 22.15
N TYR A 260 8.05 17.43 20.93
CA TYR A 260 8.09 16.12 20.29
C TYR A 260 9.52 15.61 20.12
N ARG A 261 10.43 16.44 19.58
CA ARG A 261 11.81 16.04 19.28
C ARG A 261 12.64 15.74 20.53
N SER A 262 12.32 16.37 21.66
CA SER A 262 13.00 16.12 22.94
C SER A 262 12.46 14.90 23.68
N SER A 263 11.26 14.42 23.33
CA SER A 263 10.70 13.20 23.91
C SER A 263 11.33 11.93 23.32
N ALA A 264 11.50 10.90 24.15
CA ALA A 264 11.98 9.59 23.71
C ALA A 264 10.98 8.92 22.76
N HIS A 265 11.47 8.16 21.77
CA HIS A 265 10.62 7.29 20.94
C HIS A 265 10.46 5.91 21.56
N GLY A 266 9.37 5.23 21.22
CA GLY A 266 9.04 3.90 21.76
C GLY A 266 9.62 2.70 21.01
N PHE A 267 10.16 2.91 19.81
CA PHE A 267 10.70 1.83 18.97
C PHE A 267 12.02 1.27 19.51
N ARG A 268 12.26 -0.03 19.29
CA ARG A 268 13.43 -0.76 19.83
C ARG A 268 13.98 -1.75 18.80
N ASN A 269 15.30 -1.94 18.83
CA ASN A 269 16.04 -2.95 18.07
C ASN A 269 15.64 -2.98 16.58
N LEU A 270 15.75 -1.84 15.90
CA LEU A 270 15.38 -1.74 14.50
C LEU A 270 16.22 -2.68 13.62
N ARG A 271 15.55 -3.36 12.68
CA ARG A 271 16.17 -4.24 11.69
C ARG A 271 15.56 -4.01 10.32
N ALA A 272 16.36 -4.06 9.26
CA ALA A 272 15.85 -4.03 7.91
C ALA A 272 15.57 -5.45 7.40
N VAL A 273 14.52 -5.60 6.58
CA VAL A 273 14.14 -6.87 5.96
C VAL A 273 13.72 -6.64 4.51
N THR A 274 14.12 -7.54 3.62
CA THR A 274 13.68 -7.53 2.21
C THR A 274 12.35 -8.28 2.07
N ARG A 275 11.35 -7.65 1.46
CA ARG A 275 10.09 -8.30 1.05
C ARG A 275 9.87 -8.13 -0.45
N SER A 276 9.62 -9.23 -1.13
CA SER A 276 9.25 -9.23 -2.56
C SER A 276 7.76 -9.51 -2.70
N VAL A 277 7.02 -8.58 -3.30
CA VAL A 277 5.58 -8.73 -3.59
C VAL A 277 5.38 -8.46 -5.07
N TYR A 278 4.86 -9.44 -5.83
CA TYR A 278 4.66 -9.34 -7.28
C TYR A 278 5.90 -8.82 -8.04
N HIS A 279 7.08 -9.39 -7.76
CA HIS A 279 8.37 -8.98 -8.34
C HIS A 279 8.86 -7.56 -7.99
N HIS A 280 8.15 -6.83 -7.12
CA HIS A 280 8.64 -5.59 -6.53
C HIS A 280 9.32 -5.88 -5.20
N THR A 281 10.63 -5.65 -5.14
CA THR A 281 11.41 -5.74 -3.91
C THR A 281 11.28 -4.43 -3.14
N ARG A 282 10.92 -4.55 -1.86
CA ARG A 282 10.86 -3.47 -0.89
C ARG A 282 11.75 -3.82 0.28
N ILE A 283 12.46 -2.83 0.81
CA ILE A 283 13.23 -2.99 2.05
C ILE A 283 12.48 -2.24 3.14
N LEU A 284 12.03 -2.97 4.15
CA LEU A 284 11.26 -2.44 5.27
C LEU A 284 12.17 -2.36 6.49
N VAL A 285 12.02 -1.30 7.28
CA VAL A 285 12.64 -1.16 8.60
C VAL A 285 11.58 -1.52 9.63
N LEU A 286 11.83 -2.57 10.41
CA LEU A 286 10.93 -3.09 11.42
C LEU A 286 11.53 -2.93 12.82
N ASP A 287 10.70 -2.74 13.84
CA ASP A 287 11.12 -2.88 15.23
C ASP A 287 11.12 -4.35 15.71
N GLU A 288 11.48 -4.57 16.99
CA GLU A 288 11.48 -5.91 17.60
C GLU A 288 10.12 -6.61 17.60
N SER A 289 9.02 -5.84 17.66
CA SER A 289 7.66 -6.36 17.61
C SER A 289 7.19 -6.68 16.18
N GLY A 290 7.99 -6.30 15.17
CA GLY A 290 7.69 -6.47 13.75
C GLY A 290 6.87 -5.33 13.15
N VAL A 291 6.72 -4.20 13.86
CA VAL A 291 6.06 -3.00 13.36
C VAL A 291 6.93 -2.32 12.32
N GLU A 292 6.34 -1.95 11.20
CA GLU A 292 7.01 -1.19 10.15
C GLU A 292 7.21 0.26 10.60
N VAL A 293 8.46 0.61 10.87
CA VAL A 293 8.89 1.96 11.26
C VAL A 293 9.26 2.79 10.03
N GLY A 294 9.65 2.12 8.94
CA GLY A 294 10.00 2.79 7.71
C GLY A 294 10.11 1.88 6.50
N GLN A 295 10.25 2.51 5.34
CA GLN A 295 10.46 1.85 4.06
C GLN A 295 11.55 2.60 3.29
N TYR A 296 12.52 1.84 2.80
CA TYR A 296 13.47 2.28 1.79
C TYR A 296 12.92 1.98 0.39
N HIS A 297 12.84 3.00 -0.44
CA HIS A 297 12.32 2.89 -1.80
C HIS A 297 13.51 2.62 -2.76
N GLN A 298 13.61 1.42 -3.32
CA GLN A 298 14.70 1.07 -4.24
C GLN A 298 14.49 1.64 -5.67
N PRO A 299 15.56 1.83 -6.47
CA PRO A 299 16.98 1.67 -6.12
C PRO A 299 17.59 2.88 -5.40
N ASN A 300 17.08 4.10 -5.63
CA ASN A 300 17.62 5.37 -5.11
C ASN A 300 16.53 6.29 -4.50
N GLY A 301 15.43 5.72 -4.04
CA GLY A 301 14.35 6.47 -3.41
C GLY A 301 14.62 6.79 -1.93
N PRO A 302 13.80 7.65 -1.31
CA PRO A 302 14.04 8.08 0.07
C PRO A 302 13.84 6.94 1.07
N LEU A 303 14.52 7.02 2.22
CA LEU A 303 14.06 6.35 3.43
C LEU A 303 12.91 7.16 4.04
N THR A 304 11.69 6.63 3.94
CA THR A 304 10.50 7.21 4.58
C THR A 304 10.26 6.55 5.94
N LEU A 305 10.02 7.34 6.98
CA LEU A 305 9.81 6.88 8.36
C LEU A 305 8.44 7.33 8.86
N VAL A 306 7.84 6.57 9.79
CA VAL A 306 6.66 7.03 10.56
C VAL A 306 7.03 7.96 11.72
N ASP A 307 8.30 7.94 12.12
CA ASP A 307 8.86 8.76 13.19
C ASP A 307 10.31 9.15 12.83
N GLU A 308 10.53 10.43 12.56
CA GLU A 308 11.84 10.94 12.13
C GLU A 308 12.93 10.94 13.20
N ARG A 309 12.59 10.70 14.47
CA ARG A 309 13.57 10.58 15.56
C ARG A 309 14.42 9.32 15.42
N VAL A 310 13.84 8.25 14.87
CA VAL A 310 14.52 6.95 14.72
C VAL A 310 15.47 6.87 13.53
N ARG A 311 15.65 7.95 12.77
CA ARG A 311 16.41 7.93 11.51
C ARG A 311 17.82 7.39 11.64
N ALA A 312 18.53 7.69 12.73
CA ALA A 312 19.87 7.17 12.96
C ALA A 312 19.87 5.64 13.07
N GLU A 313 19.02 5.09 13.95
CA GLU A 313 18.85 3.64 14.13
C GLU A 313 18.37 2.94 12.85
N ALA A 314 17.48 3.58 12.09
CA ALA A 314 16.98 3.03 10.82
C ALA A 314 18.08 2.96 9.74
N LEU A 315 18.98 3.96 9.68
CA LEU A 315 20.14 3.93 8.79
C LEU A 315 21.12 2.83 9.19
N ASP A 316 21.36 2.65 10.50
CA ASP A 316 22.21 1.57 10.99
C ASP A 316 21.62 0.19 10.67
N ALA A 317 20.30 0.02 10.82
CA ALA A 317 19.59 -1.19 10.44
C ALA A 317 19.70 -1.50 8.94
N LEU A 318 19.63 -0.49 8.07
CA LEU A 318 19.80 -0.64 6.62
C LEU A 318 21.23 -1.00 6.24
N ARG A 319 22.24 -0.37 6.86
CA ARG A 319 23.66 -0.72 6.67
C ARG A 319 23.95 -2.15 7.09
N ALA A 320 23.44 -2.59 8.25
CA ALA A 320 23.57 -3.96 8.72
C ALA A 320 22.92 -4.97 7.76
N HIS A 321 21.89 -4.56 7.03
CA HIS A 321 21.22 -5.35 5.99
C HIS A 321 21.91 -5.27 4.61
N GLY A 322 23.02 -4.53 4.49
CA GLY A 322 23.80 -4.42 3.26
C GLY A 322 23.30 -3.36 2.28
N VAL A 323 22.48 -2.40 2.72
CA VAL A 323 22.08 -1.23 1.92
C VAL A 323 23.00 -0.07 2.31
N ASP A 324 23.88 0.31 1.38
CA ASP A 324 24.69 1.52 1.54
C ASP A 324 23.89 2.75 1.09
N MET A 325 23.78 3.73 1.97
CA MET A 325 23.04 4.97 1.71
C MET A 325 23.93 6.15 2.04
N ASP A 326 23.91 7.15 1.17
CA ASP A 326 24.46 8.48 1.45
C ASP A 326 23.70 9.10 2.63
N ALA A 327 24.22 8.91 3.83
CA ALA A 327 23.68 9.56 5.01
C ALA A 327 24.09 11.04 4.99
N PRO A 328 23.16 11.97 5.24
CA PRO A 328 23.52 13.39 5.32
C PRO A 328 24.56 13.60 6.41
N GLU A 329 25.65 14.30 6.07
CA GLU A 329 26.72 14.67 6.99
C GLU A 329 26.11 15.41 8.20
N HIS A 330 26.19 14.77 9.37
CA HIS A 330 25.73 15.29 10.68
C HIS A 330 24.20 15.46 10.87
N LEU A 331 23.46 14.35 10.97
CA LEU A 331 22.04 14.34 11.40
C LEU A 331 21.76 15.13 12.70
N ALA A 332 22.71 15.19 13.63
CA ALA A 332 22.60 15.95 14.88
C ALA A 332 22.48 17.46 14.65
N ALA A 333 23.09 17.99 13.58
CA ALA A 333 22.98 19.40 13.20
C ALA A 333 21.63 19.72 12.52
N LEU A 334 20.89 18.69 12.08
CA LEU A 334 19.58 18.79 11.46
C LEU A 334 18.47 18.48 12.48
N SER A 335 18.47 19.17 13.62
CA SER A 335 17.53 18.95 14.72
C SER A 335 16.20 19.69 14.57
N GLY A 336 16.08 20.64 13.64
CA GLY A 336 14.86 21.45 13.44
C GLY A 336 13.75 20.81 12.59
N PHE A 337 13.57 19.49 12.63
CA PHE A 337 12.61 18.79 11.75
C PHE A 337 11.18 18.73 12.34
N PRO A 338 10.14 18.65 11.48
CA PRO A 338 8.75 18.60 11.90
C PRO A 338 8.34 17.19 12.37
N ASP A 339 7.23 17.13 13.09
CA ASP A 339 6.48 15.88 13.27
C ASP A 339 5.66 15.58 12.01
N ALA A 340 6.29 14.92 11.03
CA ALA A 340 5.70 14.65 9.73
C ALA A 340 6.21 13.34 9.12
N VAL A 341 5.41 12.81 8.19
CA VAL A 341 5.73 11.65 7.36
C VAL A 341 5.82 12.08 5.89
N VAL A 342 6.85 11.62 5.19
CA VAL A 342 6.99 11.79 3.74
C VAL A 342 6.27 10.65 3.02
N VAL A 343 5.33 10.98 2.13
CA VAL A 343 4.61 10.02 1.28
C VAL A 343 5.05 10.23 -0.17
N VAL A 344 5.64 9.21 -0.78
CA VAL A 344 6.08 9.25 -2.18
C VAL A 344 4.92 8.80 -3.07
N SER A 345 4.44 9.66 -3.96
CA SER A 345 3.37 9.38 -4.91
C SER A 345 3.64 10.05 -6.25
N GLY A 346 3.63 9.26 -7.33
CA GLY A 346 3.74 9.79 -8.70
C GLY A 346 4.98 10.67 -8.95
N GLY A 347 6.12 10.35 -8.35
CA GLY A 347 7.37 11.13 -8.47
C GLY A 347 7.49 12.29 -7.48
N THR A 348 6.39 12.75 -6.87
CA THR A 348 6.41 13.84 -5.86
C THR A 348 6.40 13.31 -4.43
N TRP A 349 6.94 14.10 -3.50
CA TRP A 349 7.02 13.79 -2.08
C TRP A 349 6.05 14.68 -1.30
N SER A 350 4.90 14.14 -0.92
CA SER A 350 3.94 14.81 -0.04
C SER A 350 4.44 14.78 1.40
N ILE A 351 4.54 15.95 2.05
CA ILE A 351 4.94 16.07 3.46
C ILE A 351 3.68 16.25 4.30
N ARG A 352 3.36 15.21 5.07
CA ARG A 352 2.10 15.15 5.82
C ARG A 352 2.34 15.20 7.31
N LEU A 353 1.61 16.07 8.01
CA LEU A 353 1.80 16.26 9.44
C LEU A 353 1.27 15.06 10.20
N SER A 354 2.12 14.50 11.05
CA SER A 354 1.78 13.32 11.85
C SER A 354 0.66 13.65 12.84
N LYS A 355 -0.33 12.77 12.91
CA LYS A 355 -1.36 12.77 13.94
C LYS A 355 -1.49 11.33 14.45
N PRO A 356 -1.33 11.08 15.77
CA PRO A 356 -1.51 9.75 16.33
C PRO A 356 -2.82 9.14 15.87
N GLY A 357 -2.79 7.84 15.54
CA GLY A 357 -4.00 7.07 15.23
C GLY A 357 -4.53 7.23 13.83
N MET A 358 -3.96 8.14 13.05
CA MET A 358 -4.43 8.43 11.71
C MET A 358 -3.59 7.71 10.66
N SER A 359 -4.25 7.05 9.70
CA SER A 359 -3.55 6.44 8.56
C SER A 359 -2.80 7.53 7.75
N ARG A 360 -1.63 7.19 7.17
CA ARG A 360 -0.83 8.12 6.34
C ARG A 360 -1.65 8.80 5.23
N ASN A 361 -2.62 8.08 4.67
CA ASN A 361 -3.46 8.58 3.59
C ASN A 361 -4.44 9.65 4.05
N ARG A 362 -4.78 9.71 5.35
CA ARG A 362 -5.70 10.69 5.95
C ARG A 362 -5.00 11.88 6.61
N LEU A 363 -3.68 11.86 6.74
CA LEU A 363 -2.94 12.97 7.34
C LEU A 363 -3.06 14.25 6.51
N PRO A 364 -3.12 15.43 7.17
CA PRO A 364 -3.09 16.70 6.46
C PRO A 364 -1.72 16.94 5.83
N GLU A 365 -1.72 17.45 4.60
CA GLU A 365 -0.51 17.83 3.88
C GLU A 365 -0.11 19.28 4.24
N ALA A 366 1.15 19.49 4.61
CA ALA A 366 1.72 20.80 4.92
C ALA A 366 2.54 21.41 3.78
N GLY A 367 2.92 20.57 2.82
CA GLY A 367 3.67 20.94 1.64
C GLY A 367 4.05 19.70 0.85
N TRP A 368 4.68 19.92 -0.29
CA TRP A 368 5.18 18.85 -1.13
C TRP A 368 6.51 19.26 -1.75
N PHE A 369 7.34 18.26 -2.00
CA PHE A 369 8.63 18.42 -2.62
C PHE A 369 8.63 17.70 -3.97
N ASP A 370 9.16 18.39 -4.96
CA ASP A 370 9.39 17.87 -6.30
C ASP A 370 10.88 17.52 -6.45
N PRO A 371 11.25 16.23 -6.46
CA PRO A 371 12.63 15.82 -6.68
C PRO A 371 13.20 16.27 -8.03
N ASP A 372 12.36 16.38 -9.06
CA ASP A 372 12.80 16.66 -10.43
C ASP A 372 13.22 18.13 -10.57
N THR A 373 12.42 19.05 -10.02
CA THR A 373 12.73 20.49 -10.04
C THR A 373 13.54 20.96 -8.82
N GLY A 374 13.67 20.12 -7.80
CA GLY A 374 14.25 20.50 -6.51
C GLY A 374 13.42 21.54 -5.76
N THR A 375 12.14 21.71 -6.09
CA THR A 375 11.28 22.74 -5.49
C THR A 375 10.51 22.17 -4.31
N LEU A 376 10.68 22.79 -3.14
CA LEU A 376 9.81 22.58 -1.97
C LEU A 376 8.72 23.65 -2.00
N THR A 377 7.45 23.23 -2.05
CA THR A 377 6.30 24.12 -1.90
C THR A 377 5.69 23.94 -0.51
N VAL A 378 5.62 25.02 0.29
CA VAL A 378 5.01 25.02 1.62
C VAL A 378 3.70 25.81 1.66
N TYR A 379 2.76 25.38 2.50
CA TYR A 379 1.45 26.04 2.62
C TYR A 379 1.38 27.12 3.70
N ALA A 380 2.40 27.25 4.54
CA ALA A 380 2.52 28.35 5.49
C ALA A 380 4.00 28.75 5.62
N ALA A 381 4.26 30.04 5.72
CA ALA A 381 5.63 30.56 5.73
C ALA A 381 6.46 30.05 6.92
N PRO A 382 5.92 29.91 8.15
CA PRO A 382 6.68 29.34 9.28
C PRO A 382 7.14 27.90 9.08
N LEU A 383 6.56 27.16 8.12
CA LEU A 383 6.88 25.76 7.86
C LEU A 383 8.08 25.58 6.91
N ALA A 384 8.53 26.65 6.24
CA ALA A 384 9.60 26.59 5.23
C ALA A 384 10.89 25.97 5.76
N GLU A 385 11.39 26.47 6.90
CA GLU A 385 12.66 26.01 7.48
C GLU A 385 12.55 24.56 8.00
N PRO A 386 11.55 24.18 8.82
CA PRO A 386 11.43 22.81 9.29
C PRO A 386 11.28 21.78 8.17
N LEU A 387 10.48 22.07 7.14
CA LEU A 387 10.32 21.16 5.99
C LEU A 387 11.61 21.06 5.17
N THR A 388 12.39 22.14 5.08
CA THR A 388 13.73 22.11 4.47
C THR A 388 14.68 21.23 5.27
N VAL A 389 14.69 21.35 6.59
CA VAL A 389 15.48 20.48 7.48
C VAL A 389 15.06 19.02 7.33
N LEU A 390 13.76 18.74 7.23
CA LEU A 390 13.26 17.38 6.96
C LEU A 390 13.89 16.82 5.69
N LEU A 391 13.78 17.52 4.55
CA LEU A 391 14.34 17.05 3.28
C LEU A 391 15.84 16.81 3.35
N ARG A 392 16.59 17.67 4.05
CA ARG A 392 18.03 17.48 4.26
C ARG A 392 18.33 16.17 5.00
N ARG A 393 17.48 15.78 5.96
CA ARG A 393 17.58 14.49 6.65
C ARG A 393 17.27 13.30 5.74
N HIS A 394 16.52 13.51 4.67
CA HIS A 394 16.33 12.54 3.58
C HIS A 394 17.45 12.58 2.53
N GLY A 395 18.54 13.32 2.76
CA GLY A 395 19.66 13.45 1.82
C GLY A 395 19.41 14.45 0.69
N VAL A 396 18.31 15.21 0.73
CA VAL A 396 17.91 16.11 -0.34
C VAL A 396 18.00 17.58 0.09
N ARG A 397 18.62 18.41 -0.75
CA ARG A 397 18.66 19.86 -0.55
C ARG A 397 17.73 20.54 -1.56
N PRO A 398 16.61 21.14 -1.14
CA PRO A 398 15.75 21.86 -2.07
C PRO A 398 16.52 23.04 -2.68
N LEU A 399 16.42 23.18 -4.00
CA LEU A 399 17.03 24.26 -4.80
C LEU A 399 16.22 25.55 -4.65
N LEU A 400 14.90 25.41 -4.53
CA LEU A 400 13.96 26.52 -4.38
C LEU A 400 12.94 26.16 -3.31
N VAL A 401 12.67 27.10 -2.41
CA VAL A 401 11.55 27.01 -1.45
C VAL A 401 10.52 28.06 -1.84
N THR A 402 9.34 27.60 -2.25
CA THR A 402 8.20 28.45 -2.58
C THR A 402 7.11 28.31 -1.54
N TRP A 403 6.28 29.33 -1.40
CA TRP A 403 5.10 29.30 -0.55
C TRP A 403 3.85 29.54 -1.40
N GLY A 404 2.80 28.77 -1.16
CA GLY A 404 1.59 28.77 -1.99
C GLY A 404 0.33 28.41 -1.22
N ALA A 405 -0.84 28.61 -1.83
CA ALA A 405 -2.06 27.96 -1.36
C ALA A 405 -2.02 26.47 -1.74
N PRO A 406 -2.56 25.56 -0.90
CA PRO A 406 -2.79 24.19 -1.34
C PRO A 406 -3.69 24.19 -2.57
N ARG A 407 -3.56 23.15 -3.40
CA ARG A 407 -4.52 22.90 -4.48
C ARG A 407 -5.88 22.56 -3.86
N GLU A 408 -6.97 22.83 -4.56
CA GLU A 408 -8.33 22.61 -4.07
C GLU A 408 -8.56 21.14 -3.61
N GLU A 409 -7.99 20.17 -4.30
CA GLU A 409 -8.02 18.75 -3.87
C GLU A 409 -7.33 18.52 -2.53
N VAL A 410 -6.18 19.18 -2.31
CA VAL A 410 -5.41 19.11 -1.07
C VAL A 410 -6.15 19.85 0.05
N GLU A 411 -6.81 20.96 -0.27
CA GLU A 411 -7.64 21.70 0.68
C GLU A 411 -8.85 20.87 1.12
N ARG A 412 -9.60 20.27 0.19
CA ARG A 412 -10.68 19.31 0.49
C ARG A 412 -10.17 18.12 1.30
N HIS A 413 -8.99 17.60 0.98
CA HIS A 413 -8.34 16.52 1.73
C HIS A 413 -8.00 16.96 3.16
N ASN A 414 -7.38 18.12 3.34
CA ASN A 414 -7.00 18.67 4.64
C ASN A 414 -8.24 19.00 5.50
N LEU A 415 -9.31 19.53 4.90
CA LEU A 415 -10.60 19.75 5.57
C LEU A 415 -11.21 18.43 6.05
N ARG A 416 -11.22 17.40 5.19
CA ARG A 416 -11.66 16.04 5.59
C ARG A 416 -10.77 15.48 6.71
N ALA A 417 -9.46 15.69 6.67
CA ALA A 417 -8.54 15.27 7.71
C ALA A 417 -8.77 15.99 9.06
N ALA A 418 -9.20 17.25 9.01
CA ALA A 418 -9.53 18.05 10.19
C ALA A 418 -10.86 17.63 10.84
N VAL A 419 -11.87 17.28 10.04
CA VAL A 419 -13.23 16.92 10.49
C VAL A 419 -13.39 15.41 10.72
N ALA A 420 -12.51 14.57 10.16
CA ALA A 420 -12.58 13.13 10.33
C ALA A 420 -12.64 12.77 11.83
N PRO A 421 -13.66 12.00 12.28
CA PRO A 421 -13.72 11.57 13.66
C PRO A 421 -12.41 10.88 14.02
N THR A 422 -11.96 11.06 15.26
CA THR A 422 -10.86 10.33 15.89
C THR A 422 -11.17 8.84 16.04
N ASP A 423 -12.11 8.28 15.26
CA ASP A 423 -12.30 6.85 15.13
C ASP A 423 -11.04 6.30 14.49
N ILE A 424 -10.16 5.86 15.37
CA ILE A 424 -8.96 5.07 15.13
C ILE A 424 -9.44 3.79 14.50
N SER A 425 -9.70 3.86 13.19
CA SER A 425 -10.13 2.72 12.42
C SER A 425 -8.91 1.81 12.32
N PRO A 426 -8.98 0.57 12.85
CA PRO A 426 -7.95 -0.40 12.56
C PRO A 426 -7.81 -0.48 11.04
N VAL A 427 -6.59 -0.69 10.53
CA VAL A 427 -6.41 -0.98 9.10
C VAL A 427 -7.00 -2.36 8.85
N SER A 428 -8.33 -2.39 8.68
CA SER A 428 -9.11 -3.57 8.38
C SER A 428 -8.93 -3.88 6.90
N ARG A 429 -8.56 -5.13 6.60
CA ARG A 429 -8.80 -5.66 5.26
C ARG A 429 -10.31 -5.88 5.18
N SER A 430 -10.98 -5.26 4.21
CA SER A 430 -12.42 -5.48 4.04
C SER A 430 -12.73 -6.97 3.94
N SER A 431 -13.33 -7.54 4.97
CA SER A 431 -13.95 -8.86 4.90
C SER A 431 -15.36 -8.69 4.35
N ARG A 432 -15.83 -9.63 3.54
CA ARG A 432 -17.23 -9.64 3.09
C ARG A 432 -17.83 -10.94 3.58
N VAL A 433 -18.25 -10.99 4.84
CA VAL A 433 -18.88 -12.18 5.42
C VAL A 433 -20.40 -12.06 5.39
N THR A 434 -21.10 -13.19 5.33
CA THR A 434 -22.56 -13.26 5.34
C THR A 434 -23.11 -12.89 6.72
N THR A 435 -24.34 -12.40 6.77
CA THR A 435 -25.03 -12.09 8.03
C THR A 435 -25.10 -13.32 8.96
N ALA A 436 -25.34 -14.51 8.40
CA ALA A 436 -25.36 -15.76 9.15
C ALA A 436 -24.01 -16.05 9.81
N ALA A 437 -22.89 -15.86 9.10
CA ALA A 437 -21.56 -16.03 9.69
C ALA A 437 -21.29 -14.99 10.78
N GLN A 438 -21.71 -13.73 10.58
CA GLN A 438 -21.53 -12.68 11.60
C GLN A 438 -22.29 -12.96 12.90
N GLN A 439 -23.40 -13.68 12.84
CA GLN A 439 -24.18 -14.01 14.04
C GLN A 439 -23.43 -14.93 15.01
N LEU A 440 -22.42 -15.66 14.53
CA LEU A 440 -21.50 -16.46 15.37
C LEU A 440 -20.63 -15.58 16.28
N ILE A 441 -20.50 -14.29 15.98
CA ILE A 441 -19.73 -13.32 16.78
C ILE A 441 -20.71 -12.39 17.53
N PRO A 442 -20.44 -12.04 18.80
CA PRO A 442 -21.28 -11.11 19.56
C PRO A 442 -21.41 -9.75 18.88
N GLU A 443 -22.60 -9.16 18.99
CA GLU A 443 -22.98 -7.90 18.35
C GLU A 443 -21.93 -6.78 18.47
N PRO A 444 -21.32 -6.50 19.65
CA PRO A 444 -20.34 -5.41 19.80
C PRO A 444 -19.11 -5.54 18.91
N HIS A 445 -18.81 -6.76 18.45
CA HIS A 445 -17.60 -7.08 17.69
C HIS A 445 -17.88 -7.28 16.19
N ARG A 446 -19.15 -7.47 15.77
CA ARG A 446 -19.54 -7.74 14.37
C ARG A 446 -19.11 -6.66 13.39
N ARG A 447 -19.11 -5.40 13.82
CA ARG A 447 -18.73 -4.25 12.98
C ARG A 447 -17.31 -4.36 12.39
N TRP A 448 -16.44 -5.14 13.01
CA TRP A 448 -15.07 -5.34 12.53
C TRP A 448 -14.95 -6.37 11.41
N LEU A 449 -16.06 -7.05 11.08
CA LEU A 449 -16.13 -8.05 10.01
C LEU A 449 -16.76 -7.51 8.71
N ASP A 450 -17.05 -6.20 8.62
CA ASP A 450 -17.64 -5.50 7.47
C ASP A 450 -18.84 -6.23 6.83
N ALA A 451 -20.05 -5.94 7.33
CA ALA A 451 -21.29 -6.35 6.67
C ALA A 451 -21.60 -5.38 5.51
N LYS A 452 -21.86 -5.89 4.30
CA LYS A 452 -22.72 -5.13 3.39
C LYS A 452 -24.17 -5.30 3.88
N PRO A 453 -25.01 -4.25 3.88
CA PRO A 453 -26.45 -4.44 3.93
C PRO A 453 -26.85 -5.32 2.74
N ASP A 454 -27.73 -6.28 3.01
CA ASP A 454 -28.28 -7.17 2.00
C ASP A 454 -29.24 -6.36 1.13
N ASP A 455 -28.73 -5.73 0.07
CA ASP A 455 -29.55 -5.07 -0.95
C ASP A 455 -30.22 -6.15 -1.82
N GLY A 456 -31.20 -6.87 -1.24
CA GLY A 456 -32.14 -7.73 -1.95
C GLY A 456 -31.55 -8.98 -2.60
N GLU A 457 -31.97 -10.14 -2.09
CA GLU A 457 -31.63 -11.48 -2.56
C GLU A 457 -30.14 -11.85 -2.41
N ALA A 458 -29.84 -12.48 -1.26
CA ALA A 458 -28.92 -13.62 -1.29
C ALA A 458 -29.24 -14.42 -2.55
N PRO A 459 -28.26 -14.75 -3.43
CA PRO A 459 -28.51 -15.73 -4.45
C PRO A 459 -28.73 -17.03 -3.70
N ALA A 460 -30.00 -17.30 -3.36
CA ALA A 460 -30.48 -18.63 -3.12
C ALA A 460 -29.84 -19.45 -4.22
N ALA A 461 -29.04 -20.43 -3.80
CA ALA A 461 -28.44 -21.38 -4.72
C ALA A 461 -29.57 -21.87 -5.62
N LYS A 462 -29.68 -21.30 -6.84
CA LYS A 462 -30.46 -21.89 -7.90
C LYS A 462 -29.70 -23.17 -8.16
N ALA A 463 -30.22 -24.27 -7.61
CA ALA A 463 -29.89 -25.60 -8.06
C ALA A 463 -30.11 -25.59 -9.59
N GLY A 464 -29.03 -25.38 -10.35
CA GLY A 464 -29.08 -25.22 -11.81
C GLY A 464 -28.49 -23.92 -12.39
N SER A 465 -28.12 -22.90 -11.62
CA SER A 465 -27.37 -21.76 -12.17
C SER A 465 -25.88 -22.08 -12.15
N LEU A 466 -25.28 -22.20 -13.33
CA LEU A 466 -23.83 -22.26 -13.51
C LEU A 466 -23.22 -21.03 -12.81
N LEU A 467 -22.50 -21.29 -11.71
CA LEU A 467 -21.66 -20.29 -11.05
C LEU A 467 -20.71 -19.68 -12.09
N PRO A 468 -20.42 -18.36 -12.05
CA PRO A 468 -19.39 -17.79 -12.91
C PRO A 468 -18.10 -18.61 -12.73
N PRO A 469 -17.47 -19.09 -13.81
CA PRO A 469 -16.26 -19.85 -13.67
C PRO A 469 -15.24 -18.96 -12.95
N LEU A 470 -14.73 -19.42 -11.81
CA LEU A 470 -13.33 -19.17 -11.50
C LEU A 470 -12.60 -19.58 -12.78
N ILE A 471 -11.90 -18.62 -13.41
CA ILE A 471 -11.00 -18.85 -14.55
C ILE A 471 -10.38 -20.24 -14.36
N ASP A 472 -10.46 -21.09 -15.39
CA ASP A 472 -10.28 -22.55 -15.34
C ASP A 472 -9.02 -23.05 -14.60
N ASP A 473 -8.07 -22.18 -14.28
CA ASP A 473 -6.86 -22.39 -13.47
C ASP A 473 -7.07 -22.79 -12.00
N ALA A 474 -8.27 -22.70 -11.41
CA ALA A 474 -8.46 -22.97 -9.97
C ALA A 474 -8.15 -24.42 -9.52
N ALA A 475 -8.20 -25.40 -10.44
CA ALA A 475 -7.81 -26.78 -10.15
C ALA A 475 -6.27 -26.97 -10.07
N GLU A 476 -5.51 -26.06 -10.68
CA GLU A 476 -4.04 -26.08 -10.67
C GLU A 476 -3.43 -24.94 -9.82
N ASN A 477 -4.25 -24.00 -9.34
CA ASN A 477 -3.77 -22.79 -8.69
C ASN A 477 -3.04 -23.10 -7.35
N PRO A 478 -1.70 -22.99 -7.31
CA PRO A 478 -0.91 -23.35 -6.12
C PRO A 478 -1.17 -22.40 -4.95
N TYR A 479 -1.77 -21.23 -5.17
CA TYR A 479 -2.13 -20.30 -4.10
C TYR A 479 -3.24 -20.84 -3.20
N TYR A 480 -4.20 -21.60 -3.74
CA TYR A 480 -5.27 -22.20 -2.94
C TYR A 480 -4.71 -23.30 -2.02
N ARG A 481 -3.91 -24.22 -2.55
CA ARG A 481 -3.24 -25.26 -1.74
C ARG A 481 -2.40 -24.64 -0.62
N ARG A 482 -1.56 -23.65 -0.95
CA ARG A 482 -0.71 -22.94 0.03
C ARG A 482 -1.47 -22.22 1.15
N ALA A 483 -2.72 -21.84 0.91
CA ALA A 483 -3.54 -21.15 1.91
C ALA A 483 -4.36 -22.12 2.77
N LEU A 484 -4.94 -23.16 2.14
CA LEU A 484 -5.88 -24.07 2.77
C LEU A 484 -5.19 -25.28 3.42
N GLU A 485 -4.24 -25.94 2.74
CA GLU A 485 -3.63 -27.17 3.27
C GLU A 485 -2.94 -26.96 4.61
N PRO A 486 -2.14 -25.88 4.84
CA PRO A 486 -1.55 -25.64 6.15
C PRO A 486 -2.60 -25.34 7.23
N LEU A 487 -3.66 -24.61 6.87
CA LEU A 487 -4.69 -24.18 7.81
C LEU A 487 -5.57 -25.34 8.27
N PHE A 488 -5.90 -26.26 7.38
CA PHE A 488 -6.75 -27.41 7.68
C PHE A 488 -5.97 -28.69 7.95
N GLY A 489 -4.66 -28.71 7.72
CA GLY A 489 -3.81 -29.87 7.97
C GLY A 489 -4.08 -31.07 7.07
N ALA A 490 -4.81 -30.88 5.97
CA ALA A 490 -5.24 -31.94 5.07
C ALA A 490 -5.09 -31.52 3.60
N ALA A 491 -4.94 -32.51 2.72
CA ALA A 491 -4.95 -32.28 1.29
C ALA A 491 -6.33 -31.75 0.85
N VAL A 492 -6.33 -30.66 0.08
CA VAL A 492 -7.55 -29.99 -0.37
C VAL A 492 -8.04 -30.67 -1.64
N ASP A 493 -9.31 -31.08 -1.65
CA ASP A 493 -9.95 -31.58 -2.87
C ASP A 493 -10.36 -30.40 -3.75
N LEU A 494 -9.49 -30.07 -4.71
CA LEU A 494 -9.73 -28.98 -5.67
C LEU A 494 -10.82 -29.30 -6.71
N ALA A 495 -11.25 -30.56 -6.82
CA ALA A 495 -12.33 -30.96 -7.72
C ALA A 495 -13.70 -30.64 -7.11
N GLN A 496 -13.84 -30.73 -5.78
CA GLN A 496 -15.07 -30.36 -5.09
C GLN A 496 -15.19 -28.85 -4.89
N ARG A 497 -16.28 -28.29 -5.42
CA ARG A 497 -16.60 -26.86 -5.37
C ARG A 497 -17.93 -26.61 -4.70
N GLY A 498 -18.03 -25.52 -3.96
CA GLY A 498 -19.23 -25.10 -3.25
C GLY A 498 -19.18 -23.62 -2.85
N PRO A 499 -20.24 -23.08 -2.26
CA PRO A 499 -20.24 -21.72 -1.71
C PRO A 499 -19.40 -21.68 -0.43
N CYS A 500 -18.57 -20.65 -0.29
CA CYS A 500 -17.79 -20.40 0.91
C CYS A 500 -18.75 -20.17 2.09
N ARG A 501 -18.56 -20.93 3.17
CA ARG A 501 -19.40 -20.85 4.36
C ARG A 501 -19.42 -19.46 5.01
N LEU A 502 -18.32 -18.71 4.91
CA LEU A 502 -18.21 -17.38 5.52
C LEU A 502 -18.70 -16.26 4.61
N CYS A 503 -18.42 -16.30 3.31
CA CYS A 503 -18.65 -15.17 2.38
C CYS A 503 -19.60 -15.46 1.22
N GLY A 504 -20.07 -16.69 1.05
CA GLY A 504 -20.94 -17.12 -0.06
C GLY A 504 -20.28 -17.24 -1.43
N ARG A 505 -19.05 -16.71 -1.62
CA ARG A 505 -18.32 -16.81 -2.90
C ARG A 505 -17.92 -18.25 -3.22
N SER A 506 -17.67 -18.54 -4.49
CA SER A 506 -17.14 -19.85 -4.91
C SER A 506 -15.85 -20.23 -4.16
N ALA A 507 -15.81 -21.47 -3.70
CA ALA A 507 -14.80 -22.04 -2.82
C ALA A 507 -14.53 -23.51 -3.12
N GLN A 508 -13.42 -24.02 -2.59
CA GLN A 508 -12.98 -25.40 -2.68
C GLN A 508 -13.25 -26.12 -1.35
N SER A 509 -13.40 -27.44 -1.43
CA SER A 509 -13.54 -28.29 -0.25
C SER A 509 -12.19 -28.39 0.47
N ALA A 510 -12.10 -27.74 1.64
CA ALA A 510 -10.95 -27.87 2.52
C ALA A 510 -10.94 -29.25 3.21
N ARG A 511 -12.15 -29.76 3.50
CA ARG A 511 -12.47 -31.10 3.97
C ARG A 511 -13.85 -31.50 3.43
N PRO A 512 -14.22 -32.79 3.38
CA PRO A 512 -15.54 -33.21 2.92
C PRO A 512 -16.67 -32.39 3.57
N GLY A 513 -17.45 -31.68 2.77
CA GLY A 513 -18.56 -30.83 3.25
C GLY A 513 -18.19 -29.42 3.77
N LEU A 514 -16.90 -29.09 3.89
CA LEU A 514 -16.41 -27.79 4.36
C LEU A 514 -15.78 -26.99 3.22
N PHE A 515 -16.45 -25.92 2.79
CA PHE A 515 -16.04 -25.09 1.65
C PHE A 515 -15.58 -23.69 2.11
N TYR A 516 -14.32 -23.35 1.83
CA TYR A 516 -13.76 -22.02 2.14
C TYR A 516 -12.99 -21.45 0.96
N CYS A 517 -13.15 -20.14 0.70
CA CYS A 517 -12.41 -19.49 -0.36
C CYS A 517 -11.02 -19.07 0.15
N HIS A 518 -10.04 -18.96 -0.77
CA HIS A 518 -8.70 -18.48 -0.47
C HIS A 518 -8.71 -17.16 0.31
N GLY A 519 -9.60 -16.22 -0.04
CA GLY A 519 -9.71 -14.93 0.64
C GLY A 519 -9.99 -15.07 2.13
N CYS A 520 -10.99 -15.87 2.50
CA CYS A 520 -11.35 -16.12 3.90
C CYS A 520 -10.24 -16.86 4.66
N CYS A 521 -9.61 -17.87 4.05
CA CYS A 521 -8.47 -18.56 4.68
C CYS A 521 -7.28 -17.63 4.88
N ALA A 522 -6.98 -16.76 3.90
CA ALA A 522 -5.94 -15.75 4.02
C ALA A 522 -6.27 -14.74 5.12
N LEU A 523 -7.53 -14.37 5.34
CA LEU A 523 -7.93 -13.50 6.44
C LEU A 523 -7.81 -14.17 7.81
N ALA A 524 -8.18 -15.44 7.94
CA ALA A 524 -7.98 -16.19 9.20
C ALA A 524 -6.49 -16.32 9.56
N ARG A 525 -5.64 -16.59 8.57
CA ARG A 525 -4.19 -16.67 8.81
C ARG A 525 -3.59 -15.32 9.16
N ASN A 526 -4.01 -14.24 8.51
CA ASN A 526 -3.37 -12.92 8.64
C ASN A 526 -4.04 -11.96 9.65
N GLY A 527 -5.26 -12.24 10.09
CA GLY A 527 -6.12 -11.27 10.78
C GLY A 527 -6.64 -10.15 9.86
N VAL A 528 -7.81 -9.62 10.20
CA VAL A 528 -8.35 -8.34 9.70
C VAL A 528 -7.94 -7.19 10.62
N LEU A 529 -7.94 -7.42 11.94
CA LEU A 529 -7.54 -6.41 12.92
C LEU A 529 -6.02 -6.34 13.04
N ARG A 530 -5.52 -5.15 13.37
CA ARG A 530 -4.09 -4.86 13.51
C ARG A 530 -3.89 -3.96 14.71
N ASP A 531 -2.83 -4.20 15.48
CA ASP A 531 -2.45 -3.28 16.53
C ASP A 531 -1.78 -2.05 15.93
N THR A 532 -2.46 -0.91 16.01
CA THR A 532 -2.00 0.38 15.52
C THR A 532 -1.23 1.17 16.57
N GLY A 533 -1.01 0.59 17.76
CA GLY A 533 -0.40 1.27 18.89
C GLY A 533 -1.34 2.26 19.58
N GLU A 534 -2.64 2.05 19.43
CA GLU A 534 -3.69 2.79 20.12
C GLU A 534 -4.76 1.81 20.61
N ASP A 535 -5.55 2.21 21.60
CA ASP A 535 -6.61 1.37 22.12
C ASP A 535 -7.97 1.93 21.70
N GLY A 536 -8.89 1.04 21.37
CA GLY A 536 -10.23 1.41 20.95
C GLY A 536 -11.16 0.21 21.06
N ALA A 537 -12.37 0.33 20.52
CA ALA A 537 -13.35 -0.75 20.67
C ALA A 537 -13.04 -2.02 19.83
N TRP A 538 -12.00 -1.98 18.99
CA TRP A 538 -11.42 -3.17 18.35
C TRP A 538 -10.50 -3.94 19.31
N THR A 539 -9.93 -3.29 20.32
CA THR A 539 -9.16 -3.94 21.39
C THR A 539 -10.02 -4.98 22.12
N GLU A 540 -11.27 -4.63 22.43
CA GLU A 540 -12.23 -5.56 23.06
C GLU A 540 -12.58 -6.74 22.15
N ALA A 541 -12.65 -6.52 20.83
CA ALA A 541 -12.89 -7.60 19.87
C ALA A 541 -11.70 -8.59 19.81
N ILE A 542 -10.46 -8.09 19.93
CA ILE A 542 -9.27 -8.93 20.04
C ILE A 542 -9.31 -9.74 21.33
N VAL A 543 -9.59 -9.09 22.47
CA VAL A 543 -9.68 -9.76 23.78
C VAL A 543 -10.73 -10.85 23.76
N TYR A 544 -11.92 -10.56 23.23
CA TYR A 544 -12.98 -11.56 23.04
C TYR A 544 -12.47 -12.73 22.18
N ALA A 545 -11.89 -12.46 21.02
CA ALA A 545 -11.46 -13.49 20.10
C ALA A 545 -10.35 -14.39 20.68
N LEU A 546 -9.39 -13.82 21.41
CA LEU A 546 -8.34 -14.59 22.08
C LEU A 546 -8.90 -15.50 23.17
N ARG A 547 -9.81 -14.97 24.01
CA ARG A 547 -10.49 -15.76 25.04
C ARG A 547 -11.31 -16.89 24.42
N ARG A 548 -12.04 -16.57 23.35
CA ARG A 548 -12.88 -17.55 22.68
C ARG A 548 -12.07 -18.66 22.03
N LEU A 549 -10.96 -18.35 21.36
CA LEU A 549 -10.03 -19.35 20.83
C LEU A 549 -9.42 -20.22 21.94
N ALA A 550 -9.03 -19.60 23.06
CA ALA A 550 -8.54 -20.36 24.21
C ALA A 550 -9.60 -21.35 24.72
N GLU A 551 -10.87 -20.97 24.74
CA GLU A 551 -11.97 -21.83 25.17
C GLU A 551 -12.28 -22.96 24.18
N ILE A 552 -12.42 -22.64 22.88
CA ILE A 552 -12.96 -23.60 21.90
C ILE A 552 -11.92 -24.51 21.26
N GLU A 553 -10.62 -24.19 21.38
CA GLU A 553 -9.59 -24.87 20.59
C GLU A 553 -8.29 -25.21 21.35
N PHE A 554 -7.93 -24.45 22.38
CA PHE A 554 -6.59 -24.58 22.99
C PHE A 554 -6.60 -24.90 24.49
N SER A 555 -7.75 -24.80 25.16
CA SER A 555 -7.90 -24.80 26.63
C SER A 555 -7.04 -23.77 27.38
N GLY A 556 -6.25 -22.95 26.70
CA GLY A 556 -5.24 -22.06 27.28
C GLY A 556 -4.78 -20.98 26.30
N PRO A 557 -3.79 -20.14 26.65
CA PRO A 557 -3.29 -19.09 25.78
C PRO A 557 -2.75 -19.68 24.48
N PRO A 558 -3.27 -19.30 23.30
CA PRO A 558 -2.74 -19.80 22.04
C PRO A 558 -1.34 -19.22 21.76
N SER A 559 -0.47 -20.04 21.17
CA SER A 559 0.74 -19.54 20.50
C SER A 559 0.42 -18.98 19.11
N LEU A 560 1.31 -18.15 18.56
CA LEU A 560 1.16 -17.69 17.17
C LEU A 560 1.21 -18.84 16.16
N ALA A 561 2.09 -19.82 16.38
CA ALA A 561 2.24 -20.99 15.51
C ALA A 561 0.97 -21.85 15.52
N GLN A 562 0.40 -22.14 16.69
CA GLN A 562 -0.86 -22.89 16.80
C GLN A 562 -2.00 -22.26 16.00
N LEU A 563 -2.00 -20.95 15.80
CA LEU A 563 -3.06 -20.27 15.07
C LEU A 563 -2.94 -20.38 13.55
N ASP A 564 -1.82 -20.89 13.02
CA ASP A 564 -1.64 -21.19 11.60
C ASP A 564 -2.44 -22.43 11.15
N ARG A 565 -2.95 -23.21 12.11
CA ARG A 565 -3.78 -24.41 11.88
C ARG A 565 -5.08 -24.36 12.69
N LEU A 566 -6.13 -24.99 12.18
CA LEU A 566 -7.37 -25.31 12.88
C LEU A 566 -7.28 -26.69 13.52
N CYS A 567 -7.58 -26.73 14.82
CA CYS A 567 -7.60 -27.93 15.64
C CYS A 567 -8.99 -28.18 16.28
N VAL A 568 -10.03 -27.48 15.82
CA VAL A 568 -11.41 -27.73 16.25
C VAL A 568 -11.99 -28.99 15.58
N PRO A 569 -12.98 -29.67 16.18
CA PRO A 569 -13.72 -30.76 15.55
C PRO A 569 -14.35 -30.33 14.22
N PHE A 570 -13.97 -30.98 13.12
CA PHE A 570 -14.44 -30.61 11.77
C PHE A 570 -15.86 -31.11 11.47
N GLU A 571 -16.40 -31.98 12.32
CA GLU A 571 -17.78 -32.47 12.27
C GLU A 571 -18.79 -31.42 12.73
N ASP A 572 -18.32 -30.33 13.37
CA ASP A 572 -19.12 -29.15 13.70
C ASP A 572 -18.71 -27.96 12.82
N PRO A 573 -19.35 -27.78 11.65
CA PRO A 573 -19.04 -26.66 10.77
C PRO A 573 -19.26 -25.30 11.42
N GLY A 574 -20.17 -25.17 12.39
CA GLY A 574 -20.43 -23.92 13.09
C GLY A 574 -19.25 -23.50 13.96
N LEU A 575 -18.65 -24.46 14.66
CA LEU A 575 -17.44 -24.24 15.45
C LEU A 575 -16.22 -23.89 14.58
N VAL A 576 -16.07 -24.55 13.42
CA VAL A 576 -15.04 -24.20 12.43
C VAL A 576 -15.23 -22.76 11.92
N ASP A 577 -16.47 -22.39 11.59
CA ASP A 577 -16.80 -21.04 11.13
C ASP A 577 -16.52 -19.99 12.22
N GLU A 578 -16.86 -20.27 13.49
CA GLU A 578 -16.57 -19.40 14.64
C GLU A 578 -15.06 -19.23 14.86
N ALA A 579 -14.30 -20.33 14.88
CA ALA A 579 -12.84 -20.31 15.05
C ALA A 579 -12.13 -19.53 13.94
N MET A 580 -12.63 -19.62 12.71
CA MET A 580 -12.16 -18.81 11.57
C MET A 580 -12.43 -17.32 11.78
N LEU A 581 -13.61 -16.94 12.26
CA LEU A 581 -13.97 -15.54 12.51
C LEU A 581 -13.22 -14.94 13.70
N CYS A 582 -13.02 -15.71 14.78
CA CYS A 582 -12.14 -15.26 15.87
C CYS A 582 -10.72 -15.00 15.36
N ARG A 583 -10.19 -15.87 14.49
CA ARG A 583 -8.89 -15.64 13.84
C ARG A 583 -8.84 -14.39 12.95
N PHE A 584 -9.96 -13.97 12.35
CA PHE A 584 -10.02 -12.67 11.66
C PHE A 584 -9.75 -11.55 12.67
N LEU A 585 -10.37 -11.61 13.85
CA LEU A 585 -10.27 -10.55 14.84
C LEU A 585 -8.92 -10.53 15.57
N VAL A 586 -8.08 -11.56 15.49
CA VAL A 586 -6.77 -11.60 16.17
C VAL A 586 -5.68 -10.94 15.32
N PRO A 587 -4.90 -10.00 15.88
CA PRO A 587 -3.82 -9.35 15.14
C PRO A 587 -2.65 -10.32 14.93
N ARG A 588 -2.08 -10.30 13.73
CA ARG A 588 -0.81 -10.99 13.43
C ARG A 588 0.35 -10.01 13.37
N PRO A 589 1.55 -10.40 13.83
CA PRO A 589 2.77 -9.67 13.54
C PRO A 589 3.13 -9.83 12.05
N GLY A 590 2.45 -9.08 11.18
CA GLY A 590 2.70 -9.04 9.74
C GLY A 590 2.65 -7.60 9.24
N SER A 591 3.69 -7.19 8.49
CA SER A 591 3.93 -5.83 7.91
C SER A 591 2.73 -4.89 8.05
N VAL A 592 2.87 -4.08 9.10
CA VAL A 592 1.93 -3.05 9.52
C VAL A 592 1.81 -2.05 8.38
N LEU A 593 0.64 -1.97 7.76
CA LEU A 593 0.30 -0.80 6.95
C LEU A 593 0.09 0.37 7.91
N LEU A 594 1.18 1.10 8.09
CA LEU A 594 1.36 2.47 8.53
C LEU A 594 0.11 3.24 9.03
N SER A 595 -0.05 3.29 10.36
CA SER A 595 -0.53 4.52 11.01
C SER A 595 0.60 5.55 11.05
N ALA A 596 0.27 6.83 11.06
CA ALA A 596 1.22 7.89 11.35
C ALA A 596 1.49 7.88 12.86
N ARG A 597 2.74 7.63 13.25
CA ARG A 597 3.26 7.53 14.62
C ARG A 597 2.27 6.95 15.67
N PRO A 598 2.44 5.70 16.10
CA PRO A 598 1.58 5.10 17.11
C PRO A 598 1.74 5.80 18.49
N ALA A 599 0.67 5.87 19.29
CA ALA A 599 0.74 6.45 20.63
C ALA A 599 1.53 5.58 21.63
N ARG A 600 1.48 4.25 21.46
CA ARG A 600 2.30 3.26 22.15
C ARG A 600 2.91 2.27 21.14
N PRO A 601 4.01 1.58 21.47
CA PRO A 601 4.43 0.41 20.69
C PRO A 601 3.28 -0.59 20.52
N ALA A 602 3.27 -1.32 19.40
CA ALA A 602 2.34 -2.43 19.23
C ALA A 602 2.63 -3.47 20.32
N ARG A 603 1.58 -4.01 20.92
CA ARG A 603 1.69 -5.07 21.91
C ARG A 603 2.29 -6.29 21.25
N THR A 604 3.32 -6.83 21.87
CA THR A 604 3.83 -8.17 21.62
C THR A 604 2.72 -9.19 21.86
N TRP A 605 2.88 -10.40 21.30
CA TRP A 605 1.91 -11.47 21.49
C TRP A 605 1.67 -11.78 22.98
N THR A 606 2.72 -11.81 23.80
CA THR A 606 2.62 -12.02 25.24
C THR A 606 1.84 -10.91 25.94
N GLU A 607 1.99 -9.66 25.51
CA GLU A 607 1.21 -8.54 26.05
C GLU A 607 -0.27 -8.64 25.66
N TRP A 608 -0.59 -9.09 24.45
CA TRP A 608 -1.98 -9.37 24.05
C TRP A 608 -2.62 -10.49 24.87
N LEU A 609 -1.90 -11.59 25.11
CA LEU A 609 -2.37 -12.67 25.98
C LEU A 609 -2.57 -12.19 27.43
N GLY A 610 -1.65 -11.37 27.94
CA GLY A 610 -1.76 -10.73 29.25
C GLY A 610 -2.96 -9.80 29.35
N TYR A 611 -3.18 -8.97 28.33
CA TYR A 611 -4.30 -8.04 28.24
C TYR A 611 -5.64 -8.78 28.14
N ALA A 612 -5.67 -9.93 27.45
CA ALA A 612 -6.83 -10.83 27.43
C ALA A 612 -7.06 -11.57 28.76
N GLY A 613 -6.15 -11.45 29.73
CA GLY A 613 -6.24 -12.13 31.02
C GLY A 613 -5.82 -13.61 30.98
N LEU A 614 -5.30 -14.10 29.86
CA LEU A 614 -4.88 -15.51 29.69
C LEU A 614 -3.56 -15.82 30.43
N LEU A 615 -2.84 -14.78 30.87
CA LEU A 615 -1.59 -14.88 31.62
C LEU A 615 -1.69 -14.33 33.05
N ALA A 616 -2.89 -14.22 33.64
CA ALA A 616 -3.10 -13.57 34.94
C ALA A 616 -2.22 -14.13 36.08
N ASN A 617 -1.82 -15.41 36.01
CA ASN A 617 -0.97 -16.09 36.99
C ASN A 617 0.51 -16.22 36.56
N GLY A 618 0.92 -15.55 35.48
CA GLY A 618 2.26 -15.67 34.91
C GLY A 618 3.29 -14.74 35.55
N VAL A 619 4.48 -15.26 35.84
CA VAL A 619 5.65 -14.48 36.29
C VAL A 619 6.70 -14.43 35.19
N ARG A 620 7.08 -13.23 34.75
CA ARG A 620 8.16 -13.06 33.77
C ARG A 620 9.51 -13.30 34.44
N THR A 621 10.26 -14.27 33.93
CA THR A 621 11.63 -14.61 34.36
C THR A 621 12.64 -14.25 33.27
N SER A 622 13.93 -14.34 33.56
CA SER A 622 15.00 -14.17 32.56
C SER A 622 14.99 -15.23 31.45
N MET A 623 14.25 -16.33 31.65
CA MET A 623 14.19 -17.49 30.75
C MET A 623 12.82 -17.66 30.07
N GLY A 624 11.87 -16.75 30.30
CA GLY A 624 10.50 -16.82 29.76
C GLY A 624 9.44 -16.51 30.81
N THR A 625 8.17 -16.68 30.47
CA THR A 625 7.05 -16.52 31.44
C THR A 625 6.74 -17.87 32.07
N ALA A 626 7.01 -18.00 33.37
CA ALA A 626 6.57 -19.14 34.18
C ALA A 626 5.09 -18.96 34.51
N THR A 627 4.30 -20.03 34.41
CA THR A 627 2.83 -19.96 34.50
C THR A 627 2.26 -21.33 34.82
N THR A 628 0.97 -21.40 35.11
CA THR A 628 0.26 -22.65 35.40
C THR A 628 -0.60 -23.00 34.19
N ALA A 629 -0.50 -24.25 33.73
CA ALA A 629 -1.37 -24.81 32.70
C ALA A 629 -2.80 -25.00 33.23
N THR A 630 -3.74 -25.29 32.34
CA THR A 630 -5.16 -25.33 32.65
C THR A 630 -5.54 -26.47 33.59
N ASP A 631 -4.79 -27.57 33.59
CA ASP A 631 -4.96 -28.68 34.54
C ASP A 631 -4.24 -28.50 35.89
N GLY A 632 -3.54 -27.38 36.07
CA GLY A 632 -2.83 -27.04 37.30
C GLY A 632 -1.32 -27.33 37.28
N HIS A 633 -0.76 -27.87 36.18
CA HIS A 633 0.68 -28.11 36.09
C HIS A 633 1.50 -26.83 36.06
N LEU A 634 2.63 -26.83 36.77
CA LEU A 634 3.57 -25.71 36.77
C LEU A 634 4.46 -25.78 35.52
N CYS A 635 4.35 -24.76 34.68
CA CYS A 635 5.17 -24.59 33.48
C CYS A 635 6.22 -23.50 33.69
N ARG A 636 7.48 -23.77 33.31
CA ARG A 636 8.59 -22.82 33.44
C ARG A 636 8.70 -21.89 32.24
N SER A 637 7.95 -22.17 31.17
CA SER A 637 7.86 -21.34 29.98
C SER A 637 6.46 -21.39 29.34
N LEU A 638 6.13 -20.40 28.51
CA LEU A 638 4.92 -20.46 27.67
C LEU A 638 4.95 -21.62 26.69
N PHE A 639 6.14 -21.99 26.20
CA PHE A 639 6.27 -23.12 25.29
C PHE A 639 5.84 -24.42 25.96
N GLU A 640 6.28 -24.65 27.20
CA GLU A 640 5.82 -25.80 27.99
C GLU A 640 4.31 -25.75 28.21
N ARG A 641 3.77 -24.59 28.58
CA ARG A 641 2.33 -24.42 28.77
C ARG A 641 1.51 -24.72 27.51
N HIS A 642 1.96 -24.31 26.32
CA HIS A 642 1.23 -24.60 25.09
C HIS A 642 1.13 -26.10 24.80
N VAL A 643 2.17 -26.87 25.12
CA VAL A 643 2.18 -28.33 24.95
C VAL A 643 1.32 -29.00 26.03
N ASP A 644 1.44 -28.56 27.28
CA ASP A 644 0.65 -29.08 28.41
C ASP A 644 -0.86 -28.83 28.21
N ASP A 645 -1.24 -27.58 27.89
CA ASP A 645 -2.62 -27.19 27.59
C ASP A 645 -3.18 -27.99 26.38
N PHE A 646 -2.34 -28.30 25.37
CA PHE A 646 -2.73 -29.17 24.26
C PHE A 646 -3.01 -30.61 24.75
N LEU A 647 -2.12 -31.20 25.53
CA LEU A 647 -2.30 -32.56 26.06
C LEU A 647 -3.57 -32.63 26.92
N HIS A 648 -3.81 -31.62 27.77
CA HIS A 648 -5.03 -31.50 28.55
C HIS A 648 -6.27 -31.36 27.66
N HIS A 649 -6.25 -30.46 26.68
CA HIS A 649 -7.38 -30.21 25.77
C HIS A 649 -7.87 -31.48 25.07
N TRP A 650 -6.92 -32.32 24.62
CA TRP A 650 -7.24 -33.57 23.93
C TRP A 650 -7.42 -34.77 24.86
N GLY A 651 -7.41 -34.57 26.18
CA GLY A 651 -7.57 -35.63 27.16
C GLY A 651 -6.40 -36.64 27.18
N VAL A 652 -5.23 -36.24 26.72
CA VAL A 652 -4.02 -37.06 26.76
C VAL A 652 -3.49 -37.06 28.19
N ALA A 653 -3.64 -38.18 28.89
CA ALA A 653 -3.14 -38.32 30.26
C ALA A 653 -1.61 -38.20 30.30
N HIS A 654 -1.12 -37.26 31.10
CA HIS A 654 0.29 -36.94 31.22
C HIS A 654 0.69 -36.58 32.66
N GLU A 655 1.92 -36.90 33.03
CA GLU A 655 2.53 -36.59 34.33
C GLU A 655 3.71 -35.62 34.11
N PRO A 656 3.76 -34.48 34.84
CA PRO A 656 4.83 -33.50 34.70
C PRO A 656 6.11 -33.90 35.45
N GLU A 657 7.24 -33.53 34.87
CA GLU A 657 8.59 -33.75 35.42
C GLU A 657 8.91 -35.19 35.90
N PRO A 658 8.60 -36.26 35.14
CA PRO A 658 8.94 -37.63 35.53
C PRO A 658 10.46 -37.84 35.59
N ALA A 659 10.93 -38.66 36.53
CA ALA A 659 12.35 -39.00 36.61
C ALA A 659 12.75 -40.00 35.52
N TYR A 660 13.87 -39.77 34.84
CA TYR A 660 14.50 -40.79 34.02
C TYR A 660 15.12 -41.89 34.90
N PRO A 661 15.26 -43.13 34.39
CA PRO A 661 16.00 -44.19 35.06
C PRO A 661 17.43 -43.74 35.43
N ARG A 662 17.91 -44.16 36.59
CA ARG A 662 19.31 -43.91 37.00
C ARG A 662 20.26 -44.67 36.07
N HIS A 663 21.36 -44.01 35.71
CA HIS A 663 22.40 -44.61 34.88
C HIS A 663 23.77 -44.11 35.34
N PRO A 664 24.78 -44.99 35.51
CA PRO A 664 26.09 -44.64 36.07
C PRO A 664 26.83 -43.51 35.33
N GLU A 665 26.63 -43.40 34.02
CA GLU A 665 27.29 -42.38 33.19
C GLU A 665 26.30 -41.32 32.67
N LEU A 666 25.21 -41.76 32.02
CA LEU A 666 24.23 -40.91 31.35
C LEU A 666 23.23 -40.20 32.29
N ASN A 667 23.06 -40.67 33.54
CA ASN A 667 22.13 -40.06 34.48
C ASN A 667 22.60 -40.12 35.94
N THR A 668 23.72 -39.45 36.21
CA THR A 668 24.32 -39.32 37.55
C THR A 668 23.63 -38.29 38.43
N THR A 669 22.93 -37.32 37.82
CA THR A 669 22.41 -36.13 38.49
C THR A 669 20.89 -36.12 38.68
N GLY A 670 20.17 -37.17 38.24
CA GLY A 670 18.72 -37.22 38.32
C GLY A 670 18.02 -36.36 37.27
N LEU A 671 18.24 -36.67 35.99
CA LEU A 671 17.52 -36.09 34.86
C LEU A 671 16.02 -36.38 34.96
N ARG A 672 15.23 -35.39 34.55
CA ARG A 672 13.78 -35.46 34.45
C ARG A 672 13.37 -35.07 33.03
N ALA A 673 12.34 -35.70 32.49
CA ALA A 673 11.69 -35.21 31.28
C ALA A 673 10.68 -34.13 31.62
N ASP A 674 10.06 -33.54 30.61
CA ASP A 674 9.03 -32.54 30.82
C ASP A 674 7.69 -33.24 31.11
N TRP A 675 7.36 -34.30 30.36
CA TRP A 675 6.19 -35.14 30.66
C TRP A 675 6.42 -36.64 30.45
N ARG A 676 5.56 -37.46 31.08
CA ARG A 676 5.37 -38.88 30.78
C ARG A 676 3.92 -39.16 30.47
N LEU A 677 3.65 -39.81 29.34
CA LEU A 677 2.32 -40.22 28.90
C LEU A 677 1.90 -41.55 29.58
N ALA A 678 0.62 -41.88 29.51
CA ALA A 678 0.04 -43.06 30.17
C ALA A 678 0.68 -44.40 29.77
N ASP A 679 1.21 -44.53 28.55
CA ASP A 679 1.90 -45.73 28.05
C ASP A 679 3.38 -45.82 28.48
N GLY A 680 3.87 -44.84 29.25
CA GLY A 680 5.26 -44.73 29.67
C GLY A 680 6.17 -43.97 28.70
N THR A 681 5.64 -43.39 27.63
CA THR A 681 6.39 -42.53 26.70
C THR A 681 6.84 -41.25 27.39
N PHE A 682 8.10 -40.86 27.20
CA PHE A 682 8.66 -39.61 27.69
C PHE A 682 8.54 -38.51 26.63
N VAL A 683 8.26 -37.28 27.05
CA VAL A 683 8.12 -36.10 26.18
C VAL A 683 9.06 -35.00 26.64
N GLU A 684 9.75 -34.36 25.69
CA GLU A 684 10.69 -33.27 25.92
C GLU A 684 10.36 -32.05 25.05
N ALA A 685 10.13 -30.90 25.67
CA ALA A 685 9.98 -29.59 25.03
C ALA A 685 11.36 -28.91 24.88
N LEU A 686 11.88 -28.92 23.66
CA LEU A 686 13.22 -28.45 23.31
C LEU A 686 13.25 -26.94 22.96
N GLY A 687 13.00 -26.07 23.95
CA GLY A 687 12.88 -24.62 23.71
C GLY A 687 14.18 -23.83 23.51
N LEU A 688 15.36 -24.38 23.86
CA LEU A 688 16.64 -23.63 23.94
C LEU A 688 17.82 -24.32 23.24
N MET A 689 17.60 -24.85 22.03
CA MET A 689 18.61 -25.58 21.25
C MET A 689 19.88 -24.77 20.90
N THR A 690 19.86 -23.44 21.00
CA THR A 690 20.99 -22.57 20.65
C THR A 690 22.11 -22.52 21.71
N LYS A 691 21.92 -23.12 22.88
CA LYS A 691 22.96 -23.21 23.92
C LYS A 691 23.63 -24.58 23.90
N GLU A 692 24.94 -24.64 23.63
CA GLU A 692 25.72 -25.89 23.53
C GLU A 692 25.55 -26.82 24.74
N ALA A 693 25.54 -26.27 25.96
CA ALA A 693 25.33 -27.04 27.19
C ALA A 693 23.92 -27.68 27.27
N TYR A 694 22.90 -27.05 26.68
CA TYR A 694 21.54 -27.61 26.61
C TYR A 694 21.47 -28.71 25.55
N ALA A 695 22.11 -28.51 24.39
CA ALA A 695 22.22 -29.52 23.34
C ALA A 695 22.90 -30.81 23.87
N ALA A 696 24.00 -30.68 24.62
CA ALA A 696 24.67 -31.82 25.25
C ALA A 696 23.75 -32.59 26.23
N LYS A 697 22.92 -31.87 27.01
CA LYS A 697 21.94 -32.48 27.93
C LYS A 697 20.85 -33.25 27.16
N VAL A 698 20.39 -32.73 26.03
CA VAL A 698 19.39 -33.37 25.18
C VAL A 698 19.95 -34.62 24.51
N THR A 699 21.19 -34.57 23.99
CA THR A 699 21.89 -35.76 23.47
C THR A 699 21.97 -36.84 24.54
N ARG A 700 22.37 -36.48 25.76
CA ARG A 700 22.46 -37.42 26.88
C ARG A 700 21.12 -38.06 27.23
N LYS A 701 20.03 -37.29 27.20
CA LYS A 701 18.66 -37.80 27.41
C LYS A 701 18.22 -38.77 26.31
N ARG A 702 18.52 -38.46 25.05
CA ARG A 702 18.24 -39.34 23.90
C ARG A 702 19.00 -40.66 23.98
N GLU A 703 20.27 -40.61 24.34
CA GLU A 703 21.10 -41.81 24.55
C GLU A 703 20.58 -42.65 25.71
N LEU A 704 20.20 -42.01 26.81
CA LEU A 704 19.61 -42.67 27.97
C LEU A 704 18.30 -43.37 27.62
N ALA A 705 17.41 -42.68 26.90
CA ALA A 705 16.15 -43.26 26.42
C ALA A 705 16.40 -44.49 25.54
N ARG A 706 17.33 -44.39 24.58
CA ARG A 706 17.73 -45.51 23.71
C ARG A 706 18.28 -46.68 24.49
N HIS A 707 19.16 -46.43 25.48
CA HIS A 707 19.76 -47.47 26.31
C HIS A 707 18.72 -48.24 27.13
N HIS A 708 17.70 -47.55 27.63
CA HIS A 708 16.64 -48.14 28.45
C HIS A 708 15.40 -48.58 27.66
N GLY A 709 15.42 -48.51 26.32
CA GLY A 709 14.29 -48.86 25.47
C GLY A 709 13.05 -47.97 25.68
N LEU A 710 13.26 -46.74 26.15
CA LEU A 710 12.18 -45.78 26.39
C LEU A 710 11.77 -45.12 25.08
N ARG A 711 10.47 -45.04 24.82
CA ARG A 711 9.92 -44.21 23.76
C ARG A 711 10.06 -42.74 24.17
N LEU A 712 10.68 -41.93 23.31
CA LEU A 712 10.93 -40.51 23.56
C LEU A 712 10.38 -39.68 22.40
N VAL A 713 9.47 -38.76 22.70
CA VAL A 713 8.96 -37.73 21.78
C VAL A 713 9.67 -36.42 22.11
N THR A 714 10.20 -35.74 21.09
CA THR A 714 10.79 -34.40 21.25
C THR A 714 9.98 -33.40 20.46
N VAL A 715 9.57 -32.32 21.12
CA VAL A 715 8.76 -31.23 20.56
C VAL A 715 9.61 -29.97 20.52
N THR A 716 9.60 -29.27 19.40
CA THR A 716 10.24 -27.97 19.20
C THR A 716 9.21 -26.87 18.96
N ALA A 717 9.63 -25.61 18.91
CA ALA A 717 8.72 -24.51 18.61
C ALA A 717 8.09 -24.62 17.20
N GLU A 718 8.77 -25.28 16.26
CA GLU A 718 8.29 -25.53 14.90
C GLU A 718 7.22 -26.63 14.83
N ASP A 719 7.03 -27.40 15.91
CA ASP A 719 6.04 -28.47 15.98
C ASP A 719 4.70 -28.00 16.56
N LEU A 720 4.60 -26.73 17.02
CA LEU A 720 3.42 -26.22 17.74
C LEU A 720 2.13 -26.20 16.89
N ASP A 721 2.24 -26.03 15.57
CA ASP A 721 1.12 -26.12 14.62
C ASP A 721 0.84 -27.56 14.17
N ARG A 722 1.65 -28.53 14.60
CA ARG A 722 1.59 -29.95 14.22
C ARG A 722 1.53 -30.89 15.41
N LEU A 723 1.18 -30.37 16.59
CA LEU A 723 0.97 -31.18 17.80
C LEU A 723 -0.02 -32.34 17.56
N PRO A 724 -1.12 -32.17 16.78
CA PRO A 724 -1.98 -33.30 16.45
C PRO A 724 -1.26 -34.47 15.76
N GLU A 725 -0.34 -34.20 14.83
CA GLU A 725 0.46 -35.26 14.20
C GLU A 725 1.52 -35.84 15.12
N VAL A 726 2.18 -34.98 15.91
CA VAL A 726 3.21 -35.42 16.84
C VAL A 726 2.62 -36.39 17.87
N PHE A 727 1.40 -36.12 18.33
CA PHE A 727 0.70 -36.91 19.34
C PHE A 727 -0.39 -37.83 18.77
N ALA A 728 -0.42 -38.09 17.46
CA ALA A 728 -1.49 -38.84 16.80
C ALA A 728 -1.80 -40.20 17.46
N ASP A 729 -0.79 -40.89 17.98
CA ASP A 729 -0.93 -42.19 18.66
C ASP A 729 -1.70 -42.13 19.98
N TRP A 730 -1.77 -40.95 20.61
CA TRP A 730 -2.40 -40.74 21.92
C TRP A 730 -3.69 -39.93 21.86
N LEU A 731 -4.05 -39.40 20.68
CA LEU A 731 -5.32 -38.71 20.48
C LEU A 731 -6.49 -39.70 20.48
N PRO A 732 -7.69 -39.27 20.92
CA PRO A 732 -8.90 -40.09 20.79
C PRO A 732 -9.14 -40.50 19.32
N LYS A 733 -9.65 -41.71 19.10
CA LYS A 733 -9.92 -42.21 17.74
C LYS A 733 -10.94 -41.30 17.05
N GLY A 734 -10.58 -40.73 15.90
CA GLY A 734 -11.37 -39.75 15.16
C GLY A 734 -10.91 -38.30 15.35
N SER A 735 -9.99 -38.02 16.28
CA SER A 735 -9.46 -36.69 16.54
C SER A 735 -8.25 -36.31 15.67
N ALA A 736 -7.55 -37.30 15.11
CA ALA A 736 -6.52 -37.11 14.11
C ALA A 736 -7.12 -37.34 12.71
N GLY A 737 -7.59 -36.26 12.09
CA GLY A 737 -7.96 -36.24 10.67
C GLY A 737 -7.35 -35.03 10.03
#